data_AF-A0A539EFJ5-F1
#
_entry.id   AF-A0A539EFJ5-F1
#
_cell.length_a   1.000
_cell.length_b   1.000
_cell.length_c   1.000
_cell.angle_alpha   90.00
_cell.angle_beta   90.00
_cell.angle_gamma   90.00
#
_symmetry.space_group_name_H-M   'P 1'
#
loop_
_entity.id
_entity.type
_entity.pdbx_description
1 polymer ?
#
loop_
_entity_poly.entity_id
_entity_poly.type
_entity_poly.pdbx_seq_one_letter_code
_entity_poly.pdbx_strand_id
1 'polypeptide(L)'
;VILGLDILGGPGSGGDYGLYINGGTIQSSVINLSAGSMGLGSTEYGINLSGTVTAQTITLIGTGGGLYSGAGTQNYGIYLNGIVTAPDGVELSGFGGVGSLGNHHGIYLNSFIANTPALTFQNCIGGNGGSDNCGVNIAADFSLATGTLEFINLTGGGTSSNNHGLLITATVTAPTIITTDLFGGPGSSGDYGFYLNGGTINSSNLIVVGGSLGIGTNEIGVVVNSGTLNATTVTLTGTGGGLYSSSGQQNYGISLNNAVFNAANAVTLTGVGGTGTGGQHHGVFVYSANPNTLLCTFLNCTGGSGGSSNYGVDLNGSITMVSGTLQFTNVTGGGTGLNNYGVYIGAIVTAPMILGSDIYGGPGSGNDYGLNISGSLVANEVLISAGSLGLVSSEIGINLTGSVVANTTILTGIGGGLYSGAGAGNYGVFLSGTVSGATLTGIGGVGTGGTHHGVTISGATANNSLTITNSSGGTGGESNYGVNIIGNLTLVSGTLLFSNITGGGNSTSNYGISISGTVIAPIILGFDIYGGPGVGTSIDTGNVGLFFASASAVLGSAATSQIYISAGSLGVGSFELGIHLDSGNVTVGDGGSITLIGMAGGTYSNSTGASNEGIRISGGTFVAGNGSSAVNAIALTGIGGTGGAGANYGINITVATTASLNGTNNSDSFSFINCAGGTGGNNNDGLRPGTFTLNRGTLFFQNIVGGGTTSSNTNNGIRILATVVASEVLVMVL
;
A
#
# COMPACT_ATOMS: atom_id res chain seq x y z
N VAL A 1 45.84 38.71 10.84
CA VAL A 1 44.72 38.75 9.88
C VAL A 1 45.31 38.81 8.48
N ILE A 2 44.95 37.88 7.61
CA ILE A 2 45.26 37.92 6.18
C ILE A 2 43.95 38.11 5.46
N LEU A 3 43.86 39.19 4.67
CA LEU A 3 42.72 39.51 3.81
C LEU A 3 43.25 39.57 2.38
N GLY A 4 42.83 38.63 1.54
CA GLY A 4 43.09 38.66 0.11
C GLY A 4 41.75 38.64 -0.61
N LEU A 5 41.30 39.79 -1.10
CA LEU A 5 40.05 39.90 -1.85
C LEU A 5 40.39 39.99 -3.34
N ASP A 6 39.69 39.21 -4.15
CA ASP A 6 39.74 39.22 -5.61
C ASP A 6 41.14 38.98 -6.21
N ILE A 7 41.83 37.93 -5.75
CA ILE A 7 43.09 37.49 -6.36
C ILE A 7 42.78 36.85 -7.71
N LEU A 8 43.21 37.46 -8.82
CA LEU A 8 42.89 36.98 -10.17
C LEU A 8 44.09 36.37 -10.88
N GLY A 9 43.90 35.16 -11.42
CA GLY A 9 44.81 34.51 -12.37
C GLY A 9 44.71 35.14 -13.76
N GLY A 10 45.83 35.19 -14.49
CA GLY A 10 45.87 35.75 -15.85
C GLY A 10 45.15 34.88 -16.91
N PRO A 11 44.84 35.43 -18.10
CA PRO A 11 44.25 34.69 -19.21
C PRO A 11 45.33 33.87 -19.94
N GLY A 12 45.60 32.65 -19.46
CA GLY A 12 46.47 31.69 -20.11
C GLY A 12 45.69 30.61 -20.86
N SER A 13 46.40 29.76 -21.62
CA SER A 13 45.83 28.57 -22.25
C SER A 13 46.21 27.27 -21.50
N GLY A 14 46.86 27.42 -20.33
CA GLY A 14 47.40 26.33 -19.52
C GLY A 14 46.62 26.10 -18.23
N GLY A 15 47.28 25.47 -17.26
CA GLY A 15 46.75 25.39 -15.89
C GLY A 15 46.83 26.76 -15.23
N ASP A 16 45.72 27.49 -15.21
CA ASP A 16 45.67 28.84 -14.63
C ASP A 16 45.08 28.81 -13.22
N TYR A 17 45.68 29.60 -12.32
CA TYR A 17 45.35 29.63 -10.90
C TYR A 17 45.08 31.07 -10.46
N GLY A 18 44.00 31.31 -9.73
CA GLY A 18 43.84 32.54 -8.95
C GLY A 18 44.83 32.57 -7.78
N LEU A 19 44.80 31.53 -6.95
CA LEU A 19 45.74 31.31 -5.86
C LEU A 19 46.23 29.86 -5.86
N TYR A 20 47.55 29.67 -5.78
CA TYR A 20 48.16 28.35 -5.68
C TYR A 20 49.06 28.24 -4.44
N ILE A 21 48.68 27.37 -3.49
CA ILE A 21 49.44 27.09 -2.27
C ILE A 21 50.04 25.70 -2.42
N ASN A 22 51.24 25.63 -2.99
CA ASN A 22 51.92 24.36 -3.29
C ASN A 22 52.93 23.98 -2.20
N GLY A 23 52.56 23.11 -1.27
CA GLY A 23 53.46 22.62 -0.20
C GLY A 23 53.89 23.67 0.85
N GLY A 24 53.57 24.96 0.65
CA GLY A 24 53.85 26.04 1.60
C GLY A 24 52.89 26.08 2.78
N THR A 25 53.19 26.92 3.80
CA THR A 25 52.32 27.18 4.95
C THR A 25 51.88 28.63 4.98
N ILE A 26 50.57 28.88 5.13
CA ILE A 26 50.01 30.20 5.45
C ILE A 26 49.50 30.16 6.90
N GLN A 27 49.94 31.12 7.73
CA GLN A 27 49.54 31.19 9.13
C GLN A 27 49.13 32.61 9.55
N SER A 28 48.00 32.75 10.24
CA SER A 28 47.49 34.03 10.78
C SER A 28 46.47 33.76 11.89
N SER A 29 45.96 34.76 12.60
CA SER A 29 44.81 34.58 13.50
C SER A 29 43.49 34.37 12.74
N VAL A 30 43.32 35.06 11.62
CA VAL A 30 42.15 34.98 10.73
C VAL A 30 42.65 35.00 9.30
N ILE A 31 42.09 34.16 8.43
CA ILE A 31 42.42 34.09 7.00
C ILE A 31 41.12 34.16 6.21
N ASN A 32 40.92 35.23 5.45
CA ASN A 32 39.82 35.37 4.49
C ASN A 32 40.41 35.61 3.10
N LEU A 33 40.25 34.63 2.21
CA LEU A 33 40.81 34.66 0.86
C LEU A 33 39.71 34.46 -0.19
N SER A 34 39.69 35.30 -1.21
CA SER A 34 38.88 35.19 -2.42
C SER A 34 39.79 35.20 -3.64
N ALA A 35 39.70 34.18 -4.49
CA ALA A 35 40.52 34.08 -5.69
C ALA A 35 39.75 33.49 -6.87
N GLY A 36 40.03 33.98 -8.08
CA GLY A 36 39.42 33.53 -9.32
C GLY A 36 40.44 33.28 -10.43
N SER A 37 40.19 32.32 -11.31
CA SER A 37 40.95 32.19 -12.57
C SER A 37 40.24 32.93 -13.70
N MET A 38 40.99 33.61 -14.58
CA MET A 38 40.46 34.19 -15.83
C MET A 38 40.97 33.44 -17.08
N GLY A 39 41.44 32.21 -16.89
CA GLY A 39 42.02 31.40 -17.95
C GLY A 39 41.10 31.18 -19.16
N LEU A 40 41.72 30.75 -20.26
CA LEU A 40 41.07 30.19 -21.44
C LEU A 40 41.34 28.67 -21.57
N GLY A 41 42.04 28.11 -20.60
CA GLY A 41 42.64 26.78 -20.64
C GLY A 41 41.64 25.64 -20.44
N SER A 42 42.14 24.41 -20.54
CA SER A 42 41.32 23.22 -20.26
C SER A 42 41.12 22.97 -18.77
N THR A 43 41.98 23.53 -17.91
CA THR A 43 42.00 23.23 -16.48
C THR A 43 42.31 24.46 -15.66
N GLU A 44 41.37 24.90 -14.84
CA GLU A 44 41.44 26.21 -14.18
C GLU A 44 41.03 26.13 -12.73
N TYR A 45 41.73 26.86 -11.87
CA TYR A 45 41.54 26.82 -10.42
C TYR A 45 41.36 28.22 -9.85
N GLY A 46 40.27 28.46 -9.10
CA GLY A 46 40.17 29.66 -8.27
C GLY A 46 41.23 29.61 -7.16
N ILE A 47 41.13 28.60 -6.30
CA ILE A 47 42.11 28.27 -5.26
C ILE A 47 42.56 26.81 -5.43
N ASN A 48 43.86 26.57 -5.55
CA ASN A 48 44.44 25.24 -5.40
C ASN A 48 45.25 25.18 -4.09
N LEU A 49 44.76 24.40 -3.13
CA LEU A 49 45.39 24.18 -1.84
C LEU A 49 46.04 22.80 -1.80
N SER A 50 47.36 22.76 -1.98
CA SER A 50 48.21 21.57 -1.82
C SER A 50 49.23 21.72 -0.68
N GLY A 51 49.08 22.75 0.17
CA GLY A 51 49.95 23.06 1.32
C GLY A 51 49.17 23.07 2.65
N THR A 52 49.65 23.84 3.62
CA THR A 52 49.03 23.98 4.95
C THR A 52 48.50 25.39 5.19
N VAL A 53 47.28 25.52 5.73
CA VAL A 53 46.70 26.80 6.16
C VAL A 53 46.31 26.68 7.64
N THR A 54 46.79 27.60 8.48
CA THR A 54 46.52 27.59 9.92
C THR A 54 46.01 28.95 10.38
N ALA A 55 44.83 28.99 10.98
CA ALA A 55 44.30 30.19 11.64
C ALA A 55 43.38 29.84 12.81
N GLN A 56 42.78 30.82 13.49
CA GLN A 56 41.64 30.57 14.39
C GLN A 56 40.39 30.28 13.55
N THR A 57 40.15 31.15 12.56
CA THR A 57 39.07 31.04 11.56
C THR A 57 39.64 31.13 10.14
N ILE A 58 39.14 30.29 9.24
CA ILE A 58 39.51 30.27 7.82
C ILE A 58 38.25 30.40 6.96
N THR A 59 38.22 31.37 6.05
CA THR A 59 37.20 31.48 4.99
C THR A 59 37.88 31.53 3.62
N LEU A 60 37.53 30.61 2.73
CA LEU A 60 38.07 30.54 1.36
C LEU A 60 36.95 30.62 0.33
N ILE A 61 37.07 31.52 -0.64
CA ILE A 61 36.14 31.70 -1.75
C ILE A 61 36.92 31.52 -3.06
N GLY A 62 36.54 30.54 -3.87
CA GLY A 62 37.22 30.23 -5.13
C GLY A 62 36.30 30.26 -6.34
N THR A 63 36.72 30.87 -7.44
CA THR A 63 35.99 30.82 -8.72
C THR A 63 36.88 30.25 -9.83
N GLY A 64 36.49 29.11 -10.40
CA GLY A 64 37.07 28.55 -11.61
C GLY A 64 36.90 29.49 -12.80
N GLY A 65 37.71 29.30 -13.84
CA GLY A 65 37.76 30.20 -14.99
C GLY A 65 36.74 29.92 -16.09
N GLY A 66 37.12 30.24 -17.33
CA GLY A 66 36.34 29.91 -18.52
C GLY A 66 35.30 30.95 -18.91
N LEU A 67 35.27 32.09 -18.21
CA LEU A 67 34.40 33.23 -18.55
C LEU A 67 34.58 33.68 -20.02
N TYR A 68 35.76 33.43 -20.61
CA TYR A 68 36.14 33.86 -21.96
C TYR A 68 36.40 32.70 -22.93
N SER A 69 36.33 31.44 -22.49
CA SER A 69 36.64 30.26 -23.29
C SER A 69 35.57 29.19 -23.12
N GLY A 70 34.90 28.83 -24.20
CA GLY A 70 33.99 27.69 -24.18
C GLY A 70 34.70 26.34 -24.09
N ALA A 71 36.04 26.24 -24.10
CA ALA A 71 36.73 24.95 -24.28
C ALA A 71 37.19 24.27 -22.97
N GLY A 72 36.97 24.87 -21.81
CA GLY A 72 37.36 24.30 -20.51
C GLY A 72 36.78 22.89 -20.31
N THR A 73 37.56 21.97 -19.74
CA THR A 73 37.12 20.59 -19.43
C THR A 73 37.17 20.25 -17.94
N GLN A 74 37.91 21.00 -17.13
CA GLN A 74 38.06 20.75 -15.69
C GLN A 74 38.27 22.06 -14.93
N ASN A 75 37.19 22.66 -14.46
CA ASN A 75 37.26 23.94 -13.78
C ASN A 75 36.86 23.77 -12.33
N TYR A 76 37.68 24.31 -11.43
CA TYR A 76 37.55 24.13 -10.00
C TYR A 76 37.47 25.50 -9.32
N GLY A 77 36.42 25.75 -8.54
CA GLY A 77 36.41 26.89 -7.63
C GLY A 77 37.53 26.73 -6.59
N ILE A 78 37.49 25.64 -5.84
CA ILE A 78 38.53 25.25 -4.88
C ILE A 78 38.92 23.79 -5.10
N TYR A 79 40.22 23.54 -5.24
CA TYR A 79 40.81 22.20 -5.28
C TYR A 79 41.59 21.93 -4.00
N LEU A 80 41.19 20.91 -3.24
CA LEU A 80 41.70 20.60 -1.91
C LEU A 80 42.54 19.31 -1.90
N ASN A 81 43.83 19.48 -1.67
CA ASN A 81 44.86 18.43 -1.61
C ASN A 81 45.91 18.73 -0.52
N GLY A 82 45.47 19.39 0.57
CA GLY A 82 46.33 19.92 1.63
C GLY A 82 45.71 19.84 3.02
N ILE A 83 46.23 20.64 3.95
CA ILE A 83 45.85 20.63 5.37
C ILE A 83 45.30 22.00 5.77
N VAL A 84 44.16 22.01 6.48
CA VAL A 84 43.68 23.20 7.20
C VAL A 84 43.62 22.92 8.70
N THR A 85 43.98 23.90 9.51
CA THR A 85 43.85 23.84 10.98
C THR A 85 43.21 25.13 11.47
N ALA A 86 42.02 25.02 12.07
CA ALA A 86 41.25 26.16 12.57
C ALA A 86 40.38 25.78 13.78
N PRO A 87 40.75 26.12 15.02
CA PRO A 87 39.98 25.76 16.22
C PRO A 87 38.60 26.39 16.29
N ASP A 88 38.33 27.51 15.58
CA ASP A 88 37.02 28.16 15.62
C ASP A 88 36.13 27.77 14.43
N GLY A 89 36.71 27.34 13.30
CA GLY A 89 35.96 26.86 12.14
C GLY A 89 36.62 27.14 10.79
N VAL A 90 36.18 26.41 9.76
CA VAL A 90 36.53 26.60 8.35
C VAL A 90 35.26 26.74 7.51
N GLU A 91 35.19 27.77 6.68
CA GLU A 91 34.11 28.00 5.71
C GLU A 91 34.67 28.06 4.29
N LEU A 92 34.05 27.33 3.36
CA LEU A 92 34.51 27.19 1.98
C LEU A 92 33.36 27.45 1.00
N SER A 93 33.59 28.31 0.00
CA SER A 93 32.68 28.56 -1.11
C SER A 93 33.41 28.41 -2.44
N GLY A 94 32.86 27.61 -3.35
CA GLY A 94 33.51 27.34 -4.64
C GLY A 94 32.55 27.43 -5.81
N PHE A 95 32.98 28.06 -6.91
CA PHE A 95 32.22 28.21 -8.15
C PHE A 95 33.00 27.56 -9.30
N GLY A 96 32.44 26.57 -9.98
CA GLY A 96 33.13 25.77 -10.98
C GLY A 96 33.46 26.48 -12.29
N GLY A 97 33.05 27.73 -12.53
CA GLY A 97 33.36 28.46 -13.77
C GLY A 97 32.44 28.11 -14.95
N VAL A 98 32.92 28.34 -16.20
CA VAL A 98 32.15 28.09 -17.44
C VAL A 98 32.97 27.23 -18.40
N GLY A 99 32.36 26.31 -19.14
CA GLY A 99 33.03 25.49 -20.14
C GLY A 99 32.01 24.67 -20.94
N SER A 100 32.32 24.27 -22.18
CA SER A 100 31.38 23.48 -23.01
C SER A 100 31.54 21.97 -22.85
N LEU A 101 32.60 21.52 -22.18
CA LEU A 101 32.97 20.10 -22.06
C LEU A 101 33.42 19.76 -20.64
N GLY A 102 33.47 18.46 -20.33
CA GLY A 102 34.06 17.92 -19.11
C GLY A 102 33.32 18.31 -17.82
N ASN A 103 34.00 18.20 -16.69
CA ASN A 103 33.40 18.25 -15.36
C ASN A 103 33.88 19.51 -14.64
N HIS A 104 32.96 20.33 -14.16
CA HIS A 104 33.27 21.55 -13.44
C HIS A 104 32.75 21.48 -12.01
N HIS A 105 33.65 21.71 -11.05
CA HIS A 105 33.38 21.52 -9.64
C HIS A 105 33.49 22.85 -8.88
N GLY A 106 32.50 23.17 -8.05
CA GLY A 106 32.63 24.26 -7.09
C GLY A 106 33.81 23.97 -6.16
N ILE A 107 33.78 22.82 -5.49
CA ILE A 107 34.89 22.32 -4.67
C ILE A 107 35.17 20.85 -4.96
N TYR A 108 36.45 20.49 -5.10
CA TYR A 108 36.91 19.11 -5.30
C TYR A 108 37.90 18.69 -4.20
N LEU A 109 37.62 17.60 -3.49
CA LEU A 109 38.46 17.04 -2.43
C LEU A 109 39.19 15.80 -2.95
N ASN A 110 40.51 15.87 -2.99
CA ASN A 110 41.38 14.79 -3.46
C ASN A 110 42.25 14.15 -2.36
N SER A 111 42.74 14.94 -1.41
CA SER A 111 43.49 14.48 -0.24
C SER A 111 43.52 15.61 0.77
N PHE A 112 42.43 15.78 1.51
CA PHE A 112 42.22 16.94 2.36
C PHE A 112 42.13 16.54 3.83
N ILE A 113 42.89 17.24 4.69
CA ILE A 113 42.84 17.07 6.14
C ILE A 113 42.33 18.35 6.77
N ALA A 114 41.25 18.26 7.53
CA ALA A 114 40.70 19.38 8.28
C ALA A 114 40.81 19.13 9.79
N ASN A 115 41.64 19.92 10.47
CA ASN A 115 41.77 19.93 11.92
C ASN A 115 40.96 21.10 12.49
N THR A 116 39.64 20.91 12.56
CA THR A 116 38.69 21.92 13.03
C THR A 116 37.49 21.24 13.68
N PRO A 117 36.80 21.87 14.65
CA PRO A 117 35.52 21.37 15.13
C PRO A 117 34.34 21.70 14.20
N ALA A 118 34.51 22.57 13.20
CA ALA A 118 33.44 22.95 12.28
C ALA A 118 33.98 23.18 10.87
N LEU A 119 33.49 22.40 9.90
CA LEU A 119 33.80 22.59 8.48
C LEU A 119 32.50 22.78 7.70
N THR A 120 32.35 23.93 7.07
CA THR A 120 31.17 24.31 6.29
C THR A 120 31.53 24.50 4.83
N PHE A 121 30.83 23.82 3.94
CA PHE A 121 30.80 24.08 2.51
C PHE A 121 29.52 24.85 2.21
N GLN A 122 29.63 26.11 1.78
CA GLN A 122 28.48 26.99 1.61
C GLN A 122 28.45 27.62 0.22
N ASN A 123 27.26 27.68 -0.38
CA ASN A 123 27.01 28.35 -1.66
C ASN A 123 27.93 27.83 -2.78
N CYS A 124 28.23 26.53 -2.81
CA CYS A 124 29.10 25.97 -3.84
C CYS A 124 28.27 25.60 -5.07
N ILE A 125 28.72 26.05 -6.24
CA ILE A 125 28.04 25.85 -7.50
C ILE A 125 29.02 25.18 -8.45
N GLY A 126 28.63 24.08 -9.08
CA GLY A 126 29.39 23.54 -10.21
C GLY A 126 29.42 24.50 -11.40
N GLY A 127 30.10 24.14 -12.48
CA GLY A 127 30.24 25.05 -13.62
C GLY A 127 29.03 25.08 -14.56
N ASN A 128 29.05 26.03 -15.49
CA ASN A 128 28.10 26.13 -16.59
C ASN A 128 28.66 25.47 -17.86
N GLY A 129 28.20 24.24 -18.10
CA GLY A 129 28.37 23.42 -19.32
C GLY A 129 29.16 22.13 -19.08
N GLY A 130 29.46 21.35 -20.12
CA GLY A 130 30.01 19.98 -19.93
C GLY A 130 28.98 18.97 -19.42
N SER A 131 29.38 17.96 -18.65
CA SER A 131 28.50 17.04 -17.90
C SER A 131 29.12 16.74 -16.53
N ASP A 132 28.37 16.12 -15.61
CA ASP A 132 28.95 15.66 -14.34
C ASP A 132 29.49 16.80 -13.45
N ASN A 133 28.89 17.99 -13.55
CA ASN A 133 29.26 19.13 -12.75
C ASN A 133 28.85 18.92 -11.29
N CYS A 134 29.67 19.39 -10.33
CA CYS A 134 29.35 19.23 -8.91
C CYS A 134 29.46 20.54 -8.14
N GLY A 135 28.53 20.81 -7.22
CA GLY A 135 28.75 21.83 -6.19
C GLY A 135 29.96 21.47 -5.33
N VAL A 136 29.94 20.27 -4.76
CA VAL A 136 31.06 19.67 -4.04
C VAL A 136 31.25 18.20 -4.47
N ASN A 137 32.49 17.79 -4.71
CA ASN A 137 32.87 16.41 -5.01
C ASN A 137 33.92 15.90 -4.00
N ILE A 138 33.59 14.83 -3.26
CA ILE A 138 34.48 14.15 -2.33
C ILE A 138 34.93 12.82 -2.95
N ALA A 139 36.10 12.87 -3.60
CA ALA A 139 36.65 11.74 -4.34
C ALA A 139 37.68 10.91 -3.55
N ALA A 140 38.03 11.35 -2.34
CA ALA A 140 38.97 10.66 -1.46
C ALA A 140 38.51 10.68 0.00
N ASP A 141 39.07 9.76 0.79
CA ASP A 141 38.70 9.62 2.19
C ASP A 141 38.91 10.92 2.95
N PHE A 142 37.88 11.34 3.68
CA PHE A 142 37.86 12.55 4.45
C PHE A 142 37.36 12.26 5.87
N SER A 143 38.04 12.82 6.87
CA SER A 143 37.67 12.64 8.27
C SER A 143 37.78 13.95 9.04
N LEU A 144 36.75 14.23 9.81
CA LEU A 144 36.67 15.27 10.82
C LEU A 144 36.58 14.59 12.18
N ALA A 145 37.63 14.69 13.01
CA ALA A 145 37.70 13.93 14.26
C ALA A 145 36.64 14.36 15.30
N THR A 146 36.24 15.63 15.28
CA THR A 146 35.30 16.23 16.24
C THR A 146 34.36 17.22 15.55
N GLY A 147 33.16 17.39 16.09
CA GLY A 147 32.23 18.45 15.71
C GLY A 147 31.42 18.17 14.44
N THR A 148 31.14 19.21 13.65
CA THR A 148 30.11 19.18 12.61
C THR A 148 30.68 19.43 11.21
N LEU A 149 30.25 18.61 10.25
CA LEU A 149 30.47 18.79 8.83
C LEU A 149 29.17 19.26 8.16
N GLU A 150 29.17 20.47 7.61
CA GLU A 150 27.99 21.12 7.04
C GLU A 150 28.12 21.36 5.53
N PHE A 151 27.03 21.11 4.79
CA PHE A 151 26.90 21.41 3.38
C PHE A 151 25.62 22.21 3.15
N ILE A 152 25.74 23.45 2.69
CA ILE A 152 24.63 24.41 2.65
C ILE A 152 24.56 25.06 1.26
N ASN A 153 23.40 25.03 0.63
CA ASN A 153 23.13 25.68 -0.67
C ASN A 153 24.11 25.21 -1.76
N LEU A 154 24.15 23.92 -2.03
CA LEU A 154 25.01 23.37 -3.09
C LEU A 154 24.21 23.17 -4.37
N THR A 155 24.78 23.49 -5.52
CA THR A 155 24.14 23.25 -6.83
C THR A 155 25.11 22.62 -7.82
N GLY A 156 24.64 21.62 -8.57
CA GLY A 156 25.41 20.93 -9.59
C GLY A 156 25.93 21.84 -10.70
N GLY A 157 25.26 22.94 -11.04
CA GLY A 157 25.74 23.91 -12.03
C GLY A 157 24.70 24.20 -13.10
N GLY A 158 25.14 24.25 -14.37
CA GLY A 158 24.35 24.66 -15.53
C GLY A 158 23.35 23.63 -16.08
N THR A 159 22.96 23.78 -17.36
CA THR A 159 21.87 23.01 -18.01
C THR A 159 22.29 21.67 -18.61
N SER A 160 23.51 21.21 -18.30
CA SER A 160 24.07 19.93 -18.75
C SER A 160 23.42 18.74 -18.04
N SER A 161 23.71 17.51 -18.47
CA SER A 161 23.26 16.30 -17.75
C SER A 161 24.19 15.90 -16.60
N ASN A 162 23.66 15.09 -15.69
CA ASN A 162 24.36 14.46 -14.58
C ASN A 162 24.94 15.44 -13.55
N ASN A 163 24.34 16.61 -13.29
CA ASN A 163 24.95 17.49 -12.30
C ASN A 163 24.54 17.11 -10.87
N HIS A 164 25.42 17.40 -9.92
CA HIS A 164 25.33 16.92 -8.54
C HIS A 164 25.52 18.06 -7.53
N GLY A 165 24.59 18.25 -6.60
CA GLY A 165 24.83 19.20 -5.49
C GLY A 165 26.04 18.77 -4.66
N LEU A 166 25.99 17.53 -4.16
CA LEU A 166 27.07 16.85 -3.45
C LEU A 166 27.27 15.44 -3.99
N LEU A 167 28.48 15.14 -4.48
CA LEU A 167 28.92 13.80 -4.89
C LEU A 167 29.92 13.24 -3.89
N ILE A 168 29.69 12.01 -3.42
CA ILE A 168 30.61 11.27 -2.54
C ILE A 168 30.88 9.89 -3.14
N THR A 169 32.14 9.60 -3.43
CA THR A 169 32.61 8.29 -3.92
C THR A 169 33.59 7.60 -2.97
N ALA A 170 33.94 8.25 -1.85
CA ALA A 170 34.91 7.78 -0.86
C ALA A 170 34.31 7.68 0.55
N THR A 171 35.15 7.44 1.56
CA THR A 171 34.72 7.41 2.96
C THR A 171 34.70 8.81 3.57
N VAL A 172 33.57 9.22 4.14
CA VAL A 172 33.41 10.49 4.86
C VAL A 172 33.09 10.19 6.32
N THR A 173 33.92 10.68 7.25
CA THR A 173 33.72 10.47 8.69
C THR A 173 33.61 11.80 9.42
N ALA A 174 32.53 12.03 10.16
CA ALA A 174 32.40 13.16 11.08
C ALA A 174 31.31 12.85 12.14
N PRO A 175 31.45 13.29 13.41
CA PRO A 175 30.46 13.00 14.45
C PRO A 175 29.03 13.42 14.09
N THR A 176 28.87 14.55 13.40
CA THR A 176 27.59 15.01 12.86
C THR A 176 27.79 15.51 11.44
N ILE A 177 26.93 15.08 10.52
CA ILE A 177 26.90 15.51 9.13
C ILE A 177 25.52 16.06 8.82
N ILE A 178 25.46 17.31 8.38
CA ILE A 178 24.21 18.00 8.05
C ILE A 178 24.33 18.53 6.63
N THR A 179 23.32 18.24 5.81
CA THR A 179 23.17 18.86 4.49
C THR A 179 21.82 19.55 4.39
N THR A 180 21.83 20.75 3.83
CA THR A 180 20.64 21.55 3.56
C THR A 180 20.74 22.15 2.15
N ASP A 181 19.64 22.07 1.40
CA ASP A 181 19.52 22.70 0.09
C ASP A 181 20.58 22.23 -0.93
N LEU A 182 20.73 20.91 -1.08
CA LEU A 182 21.57 20.29 -2.11
C LEU A 182 20.79 20.08 -3.41
N PHE A 183 21.21 20.64 -4.54
CA PHE A 183 20.48 20.54 -5.81
C PHE A 183 21.34 20.05 -6.98
N GLY A 184 20.78 19.20 -7.83
CA GLY A 184 21.43 18.69 -9.05
C GLY A 184 21.59 19.68 -10.21
N GLY A 185 21.19 20.96 -10.09
CA GLY A 185 21.20 21.92 -11.21
C GLY A 185 20.03 21.74 -12.20
N PRO A 186 19.81 22.70 -13.14
CA PRO A 186 18.70 22.73 -14.08
C PRO A 186 18.97 21.92 -15.36
N GLY A 187 19.69 20.82 -15.25
CA GLY A 187 19.99 19.92 -16.36
C GLY A 187 18.75 19.20 -16.91
N SER A 188 18.96 18.38 -17.94
CA SER A 188 17.87 17.65 -18.60
C SER A 188 17.85 16.15 -18.30
N SER A 189 18.80 15.63 -17.51
CA SER A 189 18.81 14.23 -17.12
C SER A 189 19.87 13.95 -16.07
N GLY A 190 19.51 13.16 -15.05
CA GLY A 190 20.47 12.60 -14.08
C GLY A 190 20.93 13.62 -13.05
N ASP A 191 20.15 14.67 -12.80
CA ASP A 191 20.53 15.75 -11.91
C ASP A 191 20.15 15.40 -10.47
N TYR A 192 21.17 15.24 -9.62
CA TYR A 192 21.03 14.74 -8.25
C TYR A 192 21.38 15.78 -7.20
N GLY A 193 20.55 15.98 -6.19
CA GLY A 193 20.89 16.83 -5.05
C GLY A 193 22.06 16.27 -4.25
N PHE A 194 21.84 15.09 -3.67
CA PHE A 194 22.85 14.30 -2.99
C PHE A 194 23.08 12.98 -3.73
N TYR A 195 24.34 12.62 -3.98
CA TYR A 195 24.70 11.34 -4.60
C TYR A 195 25.83 10.64 -3.86
N LEU A 196 25.51 9.54 -3.18
CA LEU A 196 26.49 8.60 -2.64
C LEU A 196 26.66 7.42 -3.61
N ASN A 197 27.81 7.33 -4.26
CA ASN A 197 28.10 6.32 -5.28
C ASN A 197 29.25 5.40 -4.83
N GLY A 198 28.92 4.30 -4.18
CA GLY A 198 29.88 3.33 -3.64
C GLY A 198 30.59 3.75 -2.34
N GLY A 199 30.50 5.03 -1.95
CA GLY A 199 31.15 5.58 -0.77
C GLY A 199 30.56 5.11 0.57
N THR A 200 31.22 5.47 1.66
CA THR A 200 30.76 5.18 3.04
C THR A 200 30.67 6.48 3.85
N ILE A 201 29.58 6.66 4.59
CA ILE A 201 29.46 7.75 5.56
C ILE A 201 29.47 7.17 6.97
N ASN A 202 30.37 7.67 7.83
CA ASN A 202 30.42 7.36 9.25
C ASN A 202 30.06 8.61 10.06
N SER A 203 28.96 8.54 10.80
CA SER A 203 28.52 9.63 11.67
C SER A 203 27.85 9.13 12.94
N SER A 204 27.60 9.99 13.91
CA SER A 204 26.59 9.69 14.95
C SER A 204 25.21 10.10 14.45
N ASN A 205 25.11 11.25 13.79
CA ASN A 205 23.86 11.78 13.26
C ASN A 205 24.06 12.27 11.83
N LEU A 206 23.36 11.64 10.88
CA LEU A 206 23.37 12.00 9.48
C LEU A 206 22.00 12.59 9.08
N ILE A 207 22.00 13.84 8.65
CA ILE A 207 20.82 14.53 8.11
C ILE A 207 21.15 14.99 6.69
N VAL A 208 20.39 14.50 5.71
CA VAL A 208 20.53 14.88 4.30
C VAL A 208 19.23 15.47 3.80
N VAL A 209 19.27 16.70 3.29
CA VAL A 209 18.19 17.33 2.54
C VAL A 209 18.68 17.66 1.14
N GLY A 210 18.11 16.98 0.14
CA GLY A 210 18.45 17.14 -1.27
C GLY A 210 17.23 17.31 -2.17
N GLY A 211 17.43 17.98 -3.30
CA GLY A 211 16.43 18.20 -4.34
C GLY A 211 17.06 18.15 -5.73
N SER A 212 16.23 18.21 -6.77
CA SER A 212 16.72 18.45 -8.12
C SER A 212 15.99 19.63 -8.77
N LEU A 213 16.76 20.48 -9.47
CA LEU A 213 16.23 21.55 -10.31
C LEU A 213 16.07 21.11 -11.77
N GLY A 214 16.41 19.84 -12.07
CA GLY A 214 16.42 19.31 -13.42
C GLY A 214 15.06 19.42 -14.09
N ILE A 215 15.07 19.53 -15.42
CA ILE A 215 13.91 19.73 -16.27
C ILE A 215 13.65 18.53 -17.18
N GLY A 216 14.18 17.35 -16.86
CA GLY A 216 14.02 16.17 -17.69
C GLY A 216 13.66 14.93 -16.91
N THR A 217 14.43 13.86 -17.15
CA THR A 217 14.19 12.51 -16.63
C THR A 217 15.27 12.12 -15.65
N ASN A 218 14.93 11.32 -14.62
CA ASN A 218 15.87 10.92 -13.58
C ASN A 218 16.37 12.11 -12.75
N GLU A 219 15.49 13.05 -12.42
CA GLU A 219 15.82 14.21 -11.58
C GLU A 219 15.53 13.89 -10.13
N ILE A 220 16.57 13.54 -9.36
CA ILE A 220 16.42 12.87 -8.06
C ILE A 220 16.96 13.73 -6.92
N GLY A 221 16.22 13.84 -5.81
CA GLY A 221 16.69 14.59 -4.64
C GLY A 221 17.90 13.94 -3.95
N VAL A 222 17.76 12.66 -3.57
CA VAL A 222 18.79 11.89 -2.85
C VAL A 222 18.99 10.53 -3.51
N VAL A 223 20.23 10.19 -3.87
CA VAL A 223 20.60 8.90 -4.45
C VAL A 223 21.63 8.21 -3.56
N VAL A 224 21.34 6.97 -3.16
CA VAL A 224 22.31 6.07 -2.53
C VAL A 224 22.47 4.85 -3.43
N ASN A 225 23.58 4.82 -4.17
CA ASN A 225 23.93 3.76 -5.10
C ASN A 225 25.13 2.97 -4.59
N SER A 226 24.88 1.76 -4.10
CA SER A 226 25.88 0.87 -3.49
C SER A 226 26.63 1.53 -2.33
N GLY A 227 26.03 2.53 -1.70
CA GLY A 227 26.60 3.28 -0.60
C GLY A 227 26.27 2.69 0.77
N THR A 228 27.16 2.92 1.74
CA THR A 228 26.97 2.50 3.14
C THR A 228 26.83 3.71 4.06
N LEU A 229 25.76 3.73 4.86
CA LEU A 229 25.48 4.79 5.84
C LEU A 229 25.59 4.19 7.26
N ASN A 230 26.69 4.46 7.95
CA ASN A 230 26.94 4.06 9.33
C ASN A 230 26.62 5.22 10.26
N ALA A 231 25.52 5.14 11.01
CA ALA A 231 25.14 6.18 11.96
C ALA A 231 24.44 5.67 13.21
N THR A 232 24.18 6.53 14.19
CA THR A 232 23.15 6.23 15.21
C THR A 232 21.77 6.48 14.62
N THR A 233 21.61 7.61 13.94
CA THR A 233 20.40 8.01 13.22
C THR A 233 20.72 8.48 11.81
N VAL A 234 19.88 8.09 10.84
CA VAL A 234 19.93 8.55 9.45
C VAL A 234 18.59 9.19 9.09
N THR A 235 18.60 10.43 8.62
CA THR A 235 17.42 11.12 8.08
C THR A 235 17.73 11.57 6.66
N LEU A 236 16.98 11.06 5.68
CA LEU A 236 17.07 11.46 4.28
C LEU A 236 15.77 12.13 3.86
N THR A 237 15.86 13.36 3.36
CA THR A 237 14.75 14.12 2.77
C THR A 237 15.10 14.46 1.33
N GLY A 238 14.27 14.02 0.39
CA GLY A 238 14.52 14.14 -1.04
C GLY A 238 13.32 14.72 -1.80
N THR A 239 13.55 15.66 -2.71
CA THR A 239 12.53 16.17 -3.64
C THR A 239 12.96 15.96 -5.10
N GLY A 240 12.15 15.27 -5.88
CA GLY A 240 12.39 15.07 -7.31
C GLY A 240 12.21 16.36 -8.13
N GLY A 241 12.85 16.43 -9.29
CA GLY A 241 12.80 17.59 -10.19
C GLY A 241 11.62 17.58 -11.16
N GLY A 242 11.79 18.26 -12.30
CA GLY A 242 10.84 18.24 -13.42
C GLY A 242 9.79 19.34 -13.41
N LEU A 243 9.82 20.28 -12.45
CA LEU A 243 8.82 21.35 -12.31
C LEU A 243 8.62 22.17 -13.60
N TYR A 244 9.69 22.34 -14.39
CA TYR A 244 9.67 23.13 -15.62
C TYR A 244 9.56 22.27 -16.89
N SER A 245 9.33 20.97 -16.75
CA SER A 245 9.29 20.02 -17.86
C SER A 245 7.91 19.45 -18.08
N SER A 246 7.43 19.53 -19.32
CA SER A 246 6.23 18.81 -19.68
C SER A 246 6.48 17.31 -19.92
N SER A 247 7.71 16.78 -20.03
CA SER A 247 7.93 15.38 -20.47
C SER A 247 8.77 14.49 -19.55
N GLY A 248 9.17 14.99 -18.37
CA GLY A 248 9.99 14.22 -17.43
C GLY A 248 9.37 12.90 -16.96
N GLN A 249 10.24 11.95 -16.60
CA GLN A 249 9.94 10.61 -16.05
C GLN A 249 10.94 10.27 -14.95
N GLN A 250 10.57 9.38 -14.02
CA GLN A 250 11.50 8.84 -13.03
C GLN A 250 12.10 9.90 -12.10
N ASN A 251 11.33 10.95 -11.81
CA ASN A 251 11.78 12.05 -10.95
C ASN A 251 11.45 11.69 -9.50
N TYR A 252 12.45 11.16 -8.79
CA TYR A 252 12.26 10.60 -7.46
C TYR A 252 12.65 11.59 -6.36
N GLY A 253 11.96 11.54 -5.21
CA GLY A 253 12.50 12.18 -4.02
C GLY A 253 13.79 11.50 -3.58
N ILE A 254 13.72 10.19 -3.33
CA ILE A 254 14.85 9.36 -2.91
C ILE A 254 14.95 8.11 -3.79
N SER A 255 16.16 7.73 -4.19
CA SER A 255 16.47 6.47 -4.90
C SER A 255 17.50 5.65 -4.15
N LEU A 256 17.14 4.40 -3.84
CA LEU A 256 17.99 3.45 -3.13
C LEU A 256 18.31 2.25 -4.02
N ASN A 257 19.58 2.07 -4.35
CA ASN A 257 20.06 0.94 -5.15
C ASN A 257 21.25 0.31 -4.42
N ASN A 258 21.09 -0.92 -3.91
CA ASN A 258 22.07 -1.62 -3.08
C ASN A 258 22.52 -0.80 -1.86
N ALA A 259 21.62 0.00 -1.29
CA ALA A 259 21.92 0.84 -0.14
C ALA A 259 22.03 0.00 1.15
N VAL A 260 23.05 0.28 1.96
CA VAL A 260 23.22 -0.35 3.28
C VAL A 260 23.10 0.70 4.36
N PHE A 261 22.20 0.49 5.33
CA PHE A 261 22.06 1.38 6.49
C PHE A 261 22.45 0.62 7.75
N ASN A 262 23.57 0.98 8.37
CA ASN A 262 23.95 0.48 9.69
C ASN A 262 23.64 1.57 10.71
N ALA A 263 22.34 1.73 11.00
CA ALA A 263 21.83 2.78 11.89
C ALA A 263 21.43 2.18 13.24
N ALA A 264 22.15 2.50 14.33
CA ALA A 264 21.92 1.87 15.63
C ALA A 264 20.47 2.04 16.15
N ASN A 265 19.86 3.21 15.90
CA ASN A 265 18.53 3.52 16.41
C ASN A 265 17.48 3.55 15.30
N ALA A 266 17.64 4.43 14.30
CA ALA A 266 16.59 4.63 13.29
C ALA A 266 17.11 5.14 11.95
N VAL A 267 16.36 4.79 10.90
CA VAL A 267 16.42 5.37 9.55
C VAL A 267 15.07 6.02 9.25
N THR A 268 15.05 7.29 8.87
CA THR A 268 13.85 8.01 8.42
C THR A 268 14.04 8.49 6.98
N LEU A 269 13.09 8.14 6.11
CA LEU A 269 13.09 8.46 4.69
C LEU A 269 11.85 9.29 4.37
N THR A 270 12.05 10.50 3.85
CA THR A 270 10.97 11.39 3.39
C THR A 270 11.22 11.78 1.94
N GLY A 271 10.40 11.26 1.04
CA GLY A 271 10.56 11.50 -0.39
C GLY A 271 9.34 12.16 -1.01
N VAL A 272 9.54 13.21 -1.79
CA VAL A 272 8.52 13.85 -2.62
C VAL A 272 8.89 13.66 -4.08
N GLY A 273 8.05 12.97 -4.84
CA GLY A 273 8.25 12.79 -6.27
C GLY A 273 8.16 14.10 -7.05
N GLY A 274 8.81 14.14 -8.20
CA GLY A 274 8.87 15.31 -9.06
C GLY A 274 7.60 15.58 -9.87
N THR A 275 7.73 16.28 -11.00
CA THR A 275 6.62 16.49 -11.93
C THR A 275 7.00 16.15 -13.36
N GLY A 276 6.00 15.88 -14.21
CA GLY A 276 6.18 15.70 -15.66
C GLY A 276 5.12 14.76 -16.27
N THR A 277 4.82 14.86 -17.57
CA THR A 277 3.74 14.03 -18.16
C THR A 277 4.12 12.57 -18.39
N GLY A 278 5.39 12.18 -18.24
CA GLY A 278 5.80 10.81 -18.53
C GLY A 278 5.55 9.81 -17.37
N GLY A 279 5.31 10.30 -16.15
CA GLY A 279 4.98 9.47 -14.99
C GLY A 279 6.20 8.87 -14.26
N GLN A 280 5.95 7.86 -13.43
CA GLN A 280 6.95 7.25 -12.54
C GLN A 280 7.59 8.30 -11.61
N HIS A 281 6.81 9.23 -11.09
CA HIS A 281 7.33 10.19 -10.11
C HIS A 281 7.10 9.64 -8.71
N HIS A 282 8.10 8.97 -8.15
CA HIS A 282 7.99 8.33 -6.85
C HIS A 282 8.51 9.22 -5.72
N GLY A 283 7.86 9.18 -4.56
CA GLY A 283 8.44 9.77 -3.35
C GLY A 283 9.77 9.08 -3.02
N VAL A 284 9.71 7.77 -2.78
CA VAL A 284 10.90 6.93 -2.58
C VAL A 284 10.85 5.72 -3.50
N PHE A 285 11.92 5.50 -4.25
CA PHE A 285 12.13 4.32 -5.11
C PHE A 285 13.22 3.43 -4.53
N VAL A 286 12.94 2.13 -4.40
CA VAL A 286 13.87 1.14 -3.85
C VAL A 286 14.07 -0.01 -4.83
N TYR A 287 15.27 -0.08 -5.39
CA TYR A 287 15.72 -1.23 -6.17
C TYR A 287 16.38 -2.30 -5.30
N SER A 288 17.03 -1.90 -4.20
CA SER A 288 17.41 -2.81 -3.12
C SER A 288 17.94 -2.01 -1.93
N ALA A 289 17.61 -2.45 -0.72
CA ALA A 289 18.14 -1.86 0.51
C ALA A 289 18.27 -2.90 1.63
N ASN A 290 19.28 -2.73 2.48
CA ASN A 290 19.50 -3.53 3.69
C ASN A 290 19.58 -2.63 4.94
N PRO A 291 18.43 -2.26 5.54
CA PRO A 291 18.41 -1.52 6.79
C PRO A 291 18.72 -2.42 7.99
N ASN A 292 19.93 -2.28 8.54
CA ASN A 292 20.35 -2.87 9.81
C ASN A 292 20.07 -1.86 10.95
N THR A 293 18.80 -1.73 11.33
CA THR A 293 18.34 -0.76 12.33
C THR A 293 17.18 -1.29 13.18
N LEU A 294 16.88 -0.63 14.31
CA LEU A 294 15.71 -0.96 15.13
C LEU A 294 14.40 -0.47 14.50
N LEU A 295 14.45 0.63 13.75
CA LEU A 295 13.29 1.22 13.09
C LEU A 295 13.69 1.84 11.74
N CYS A 296 13.08 1.39 10.65
CA CYS A 296 13.15 2.03 9.34
C CYS A 296 11.77 2.58 8.97
N THR A 297 11.65 3.91 8.86
CA THR A 297 10.37 4.58 8.60
C THR A 297 10.39 5.32 7.27
N PHE A 298 9.44 5.01 6.40
CA PHE A 298 9.03 5.86 5.29
C PHE A 298 7.97 6.83 5.80
N LEU A 299 8.33 8.11 5.93
CA LEU A 299 7.52 9.12 6.59
C LEU A 299 7.18 10.25 5.62
N ASN A 300 5.91 10.60 5.51
CA ASN A 300 5.42 11.71 4.67
C ASN A 300 5.81 11.57 3.18
N CYS A 301 5.92 10.32 2.70
CA CYS A 301 6.33 10.06 1.32
C CYS A 301 5.17 10.32 0.36
N THR A 302 5.39 11.14 -0.67
CA THR A 302 4.35 11.53 -1.63
C THR A 302 4.83 11.30 -3.05
N GLY A 303 4.01 10.65 -3.88
CA GLY A 303 4.28 10.55 -5.32
C GLY A 303 4.21 11.92 -5.98
N GLY A 304 4.86 12.06 -7.13
CA GLY A 304 4.87 13.29 -7.90
C GLY A 304 3.61 13.51 -8.75
N SER A 305 3.62 14.52 -9.63
CA SER A 305 2.46 14.84 -10.47
C SER A 305 2.71 14.65 -11.97
N GLY A 306 1.65 14.23 -12.69
CA GLY A 306 1.66 13.99 -14.14
C GLY A 306 1.96 12.54 -14.52
N GLY A 307 1.58 12.15 -15.75
CA GLY A 307 1.75 10.80 -16.27
C GLY A 307 1.03 9.71 -15.48
N SER A 308 1.58 8.50 -15.46
CA SER A 308 1.05 7.35 -14.70
C SER A 308 2.06 6.79 -13.71
N SER A 309 1.62 5.91 -12.81
CA SER A 309 2.51 5.16 -11.91
C SER A 309 3.27 6.06 -10.93
N ASN A 310 2.61 7.04 -10.33
CA ASN A 310 3.25 7.90 -9.34
C ASN A 310 2.98 7.35 -7.94
N TYR A 311 4.04 6.97 -7.24
CA TYR A 311 3.93 6.20 -6.00
C TYR A 311 4.50 6.98 -4.82
N GLY A 312 3.89 6.89 -3.65
CA GLY A 312 4.50 7.42 -2.43
C GLY A 312 5.80 6.68 -2.13
N VAL A 313 5.72 5.34 -2.08
CA VAL A 313 6.86 4.43 -1.98
C VAL A 313 6.74 3.31 -2.99
N ASP A 314 7.81 3.08 -3.75
CA ASP A 314 7.97 1.98 -4.70
C ASP A 314 9.06 1.02 -4.21
N LEU A 315 8.66 -0.19 -3.80
CA LEU A 315 9.56 -1.30 -3.49
C LEU A 315 9.59 -2.31 -4.65
N ASN A 316 10.13 -1.87 -5.78
CA ASN A 316 10.32 -2.71 -6.97
C ASN A 316 11.42 -3.76 -6.76
N GLY A 317 12.34 -3.54 -5.82
CA GLY A 317 13.29 -4.55 -5.38
C GLY A 317 13.32 -4.74 -3.87
N SER A 318 14.16 -5.66 -3.42
CA SER A 318 14.02 -6.23 -2.09
C SER A 318 14.48 -5.30 -0.97
N ILE A 319 13.73 -5.31 0.14
CA ILE A 319 14.21 -4.82 1.43
C ILE A 319 14.42 -6.03 2.33
N THR A 320 15.60 -6.12 2.95
CA THR A 320 15.89 -7.14 3.96
C THR A 320 16.27 -6.48 5.27
N MET A 321 15.52 -6.77 6.33
CA MET A 321 15.83 -6.41 7.70
C MET A 321 15.87 -7.69 8.54
N VAL A 322 16.96 -7.91 9.26
CA VAL A 322 17.12 -9.07 10.16
C VAL A 322 16.57 -8.80 11.56
N SER A 323 16.40 -7.53 11.93
CA SER A 323 15.88 -7.06 13.21
C SER A 323 15.04 -5.81 13.02
N GLY A 324 14.27 -5.42 14.03
CA GLY A 324 13.57 -4.14 14.06
C GLY A 324 12.21 -4.13 13.36
N THR A 325 11.73 -2.91 13.09
CA THR A 325 10.41 -2.63 12.48
C THR A 325 10.59 -1.86 11.18
N LEU A 326 9.88 -2.29 10.13
CA LEU A 326 9.68 -1.52 8.91
C LEU A 326 8.33 -0.81 9.00
N GLN A 327 8.31 0.51 8.84
CA GLN A 327 7.11 1.31 9.04
C GLN A 327 6.85 2.25 7.85
N PHE A 328 5.58 2.32 7.45
CA PHE A 328 5.06 3.31 6.50
C PHE A 328 4.07 4.22 7.23
N THR A 329 4.26 5.53 7.18
CA THR A 329 3.39 6.50 7.86
C THR A 329 3.18 7.73 7.01
N ASN A 330 1.91 8.08 6.81
CA ASN A 330 1.48 9.22 6.00
C ASN A 330 2.07 9.15 4.58
N VAL A 331 1.74 8.07 3.86
CA VAL A 331 2.27 7.82 2.51
C VAL A 331 1.15 8.00 1.50
N THR A 332 1.33 8.86 0.51
CA THR A 332 0.32 9.11 -0.52
C THR A 332 0.88 8.89 -1.92
N GLY A 333 0.08 8.32 -2.82
CA GLY A 333 0.39 8.29 -4.25
C GLY A 333 0.52 9.69 -4.86
N GLY A 334 0.82 9.75 -6.16
CA GLY A 334 1.00 11.03 -6.85
C GLY A 334 -0.28 11.75 -7.24
N GLY A 335 -0.17 12.72 -8.15
CA GLY A 335 -1.26 13.60 -8.58
C GLY A 335 -2.38 12.91 -9.39
N THR A 336 -3.12 13.67 -10.20
CA THR A 336 -4.34 13.21 -10.91
C THR A 336 -4.09 12.24 -12.09
N GLY A 337 -2.90 11.63 -12.14
CA GLY A 337 -2.49 10.71 -13.20
C GLY A 337 -3.20 9.36 -13.14
N LEU A 338 -2.79 8.41 -13.98
CA LEU A 338 -3.26 7.02 -13.90
C LEU A 338 -2.41 6.19 -12.92
N ASN A 339 -3.02 5.21 -12.28
CA ASN A 339 -2.31 4.18 -11.48
C ASN A 339 -1.46 4.77 -10.34
N ASN A 340 -2.06 5.45 -9.34
CA ASN A 340 -1.28 6.04 -8.25
C ASN A 340 -1.38 5.18 -6.99
N TYR A 341 -0.23 4.78 -6.47
CA TYR A 341 -0.15 3.91 -5.30
C TYR A 341 0.43 4.65 -4.10
N GLY A 342 -0.15 4.50 -2.91
CA GLY A 342 0.53 4.92 -1.69
C GLY A 342 1.83 4.14 -1.53
N VAL A 343 1.71 2.82 -1.39
CA VAL A 343 2.84 1.89 -1.34
C VAL A 343 2.67 0.79 -2.38
N TYR A 344 3.71 0.55 -3.18
CA TYR A 344 3.81 -0.58 -4.10
C TYR A 344 4.90 -1.56 -3.63
N ILE A 345 4.53 -2.83 -3.51
CA ILE A 345 5.44 -3.93 -3.15
C ILE A 345 5.53 -4.88 -4.34
N GLY A 346 6.54 -4.67 -5.18
CA GLY A 346 6.83 -5.49 -6.36
C GLY A 346 7.71 -6.70 -6.07
N ALA A 347 8.55 -6.62 -5.04
CA ALA A 347 9.54 -7.64 -4.69
C ALA A 347 9.32 -8.25 -3.30
N ILE A 348 10.31 -8.98 -2.79
CA ILE A 348 10.29 -9.58 -1.45
C ILE A 348 10.76 -8.52 -0.43
N VAL A 349 9.91 -8.24 0.55
CA VAL A 349 10.22 -7.40 1.71
C VAL A 349 10.23 -8.28 2.94
N THR A 350 11.37 -8.37 3.61
CA THR A 350 11.55 -9.15 4.84
C THR A 350 11.88 -8.22 5.99
N ALA A 351 11.10 -8.28 7.06
CA ALA A 351 11.38 -7.60 8.33
C ALA A 351 10.67 -8.34 9.48
N PRO A 352 11.16 -8.32 10.72
CA PRO A 352 10.45 -8.98 11.82
C PRO A 352 9.03 -8.44 12.04
N MET A 353 8.83 -7.13 11.91
CA MET A 353 7.54 -6.45 12.01
C MET A 353 7.38 -5.45 10.87
N ILE A 354 6.21 -5.45 10.23
CA ILE A 354 5.84 -4.49 9.19
C ILE A 354 4.58 -3.75 9.60
N LEU A 355 4.67 -2.44 9.74
CA LEU A 355 3.58 -1.55 10.13
C LEU A 355 3.25 -0.58 8.99
N GLY A 356 1.96 -0.30 8.82
CA GLY A 356 1.49 0.70 7.86
C GLY A 356 0.26 1.44 8.37
N SER A 357 0.32 2.76 8.39
CA SER A 357 -0.81 3.62 8.71
C SER A 357 -0.85 4.84 7.81
N ASP A 358 -2.06 5.35 7.56
CA ASP A 358 -2.28 6.52 6.70
C ASP A 358 -1.62 6.37 5.33
N ILE A 359 -1.80 5.19 4.72
CA ILE A 359 -1.34 4.90 3.37
C ILE A 359 -2.50 5.13 2.41
N TYR A 360 -2.33 6.03 1.45
CA TYR A 360 -3.39 6.42 0.54
C TYR A 360 -2.96 6.38 -0.93
N GLY A 361 -3.82 5.86 -1.80
CA GLY A 361 -3.71 6.12 -3.24
C GLY A 361 -3.82 7.62 -3.53
N GLY A 362 -3.21 8.08 -4.63
CA GLY A 362 -3.32 9.48 -5.06
C GLY A 362 -4.73 9.85 -5.56
N PRO A 363 -5.07 11.14 -5.75
CA PRO A 363 -6.34 11.60 -6.33
C PRO A 363 -6.42 11.38 -7.85
N GLY A 364 -5.95 10.23 -8.31
CA GLY A 364 -5.86 9.86 -9.71
C GLY A 364 -7.16 9.41 -10.35
N SER A 365 -6.99 8.81 -11.52
CA SER A 365 -7.98 7.94 -12.14
C SER A 365 -7.39 6.55 -12.44
N GLY A 366 -8.24 5.55 -12.63
CA GLY A 366 -7.79 4.18 -12.89
C GLY A 366 -7.44 3.45 -11.59
N ASN A 367 -6.32 2.74 -11.57
CA ASN A 367 -5.96 1.91 -10.42
C ASN A 367 -5.31 2.75 -9.31
N ASP A 368 -6.10 3.42 -8.49
CA ASP A 368 -5.55 4.18 -7.36
C ASP A 368 -5.63 3.35 -6.09
N TYR A 369 -4.47 2.83 -5.66
CA TYR A 369 -4.37 1.87 -4.56
C TYR A 369 -3.70 2.49 -3.34
N GLY A 370 -4.23 2.27 -2.15
CA GLY A 370 -3.48 2.55 -0.92
C GLY A 370 -2.21 1.72 -0.87
N LEU A 371 -2.40 0.42 -0.78
CA LEU A 371 -1.33 -0.58 -0.77
C LEU A 371 -1.55 -1.58 -1.90
N ASN A 372 -0.51 -1.81 -2.69
CA ASN A 372 -0.48 -2.86 -3.71
C ASN A 372 0.64 -3.87 -3.42
N ILE A 373 0.28 -5.14 -3.22
CA ILE A 373 1.22 -6.23 -2.96
C ILE A 373 1.14 -7.23 -4.09
N SER A 374 2.08 -7.15 -5.02
CA SER A 374 2.29 -8.17 -6.06
C SER A 374 3.50 -9.07 -5.79
N GLY A 375 4.44 -8.60 -4.95
CA GLY A 375 5.56 -9.36 -4.43
C GLY A 375 5.21 -10.13 -3.14
N SER A 376 6.11 -10.11 -2.15
CA SER A 376 5.90 -10.83 -0.90
C SER A 376 6.28 -10.00 0.32
N LEU A 377 5.42 -10.02 1.34
CA LEU A 377 5.77 -9.58 2.70
C LEU A 377 6.10 -10.80 3.54
N VAL A 378 7.27 -10.81 4.17
CA VAL A 378 7.73 -11.88 5.06
C VAL A 378 8.08 -11.28 6.42
N ALA A 379 7.30 -11.60 7.44
CA ALA A 379 7.45 -11.04 8.78
C ALA A 379 6.95 -11.98 9.87
N ASN A 380 7.17 -11.66 11.14
CA ASN A 380 6.39 -12.27 12.22
C ASN A 380 5.00 -11.63 12.29
N GLU A 381 4.95 -10.31 12.10
CA GLU A 381 3.73 -9.51 12.19
C GLU A 381 3.63 -8.51 11.03
N VAL A 382 2.44 -8.43 10.43
CA VAL A 382 2.07 -7.44 9.42
C VAL A 382 0.78 -6.76 9.86
N LEU A 383 0.83 -5.46 10.15
CA LEU A 383 -0.32 -4.66 10.56
C LEU A 383 -0.41 -3.42 9.67
N ILE A 384 -1.33 -3.42 8.71
CA ILE A 384 -1.42 -2.33 7.73
C ILE A 384 -2.86 -1.85 7.58
N SER A 385 -3.05 -0.54 7.64
CA SER A 385 -4.25 0.14 7.17
C SER A 385 -3.94 1.03 5.97
N ALA A 386 -4.73 0.89 4.91
CA ALA A 386 -4.57 1.67 3.69
C ALA A 386 -5.92 2.02 3.05
N GLY A 387 -5.99 3.20 2.43
CA GLY A 387 -7.17 3.70 1.74
C GLY A 387 -6.86 4.19 0.32
N SER A 388 -7.86 4.64 -0.41
CA SER A 388 -7.65 5.30 -1.71
C SER A 388 -8.32 6.66 -1.77
N LEU A 389 -7.65 7.65 -2.39
CA LEU A 389 -8.18 8.99 -2.63
C LEU A 389 -8.65 9.18 -4.09
N GLY A 390 -8.68 8.11 -4.89
CA GLY A 390 -9.03 8.17 -6.31
C GLY A 390 -10.36 8.87 -6.56
N LEU A 391 -10.44 9.54 -7.71
CA LEU A 391 -11.55 10.41 -8.10
C LEU A 391 -12.56 9.73 -9.04
N VAL A 392 -12.37 8.46 -9.41
CA VAL A 392 -13.16 7.79 -10.44
C VAL A 392 -13.61 6.41 -9.98
N SER A 393 -13.17 5.33 -10.64
CA SER A 393 -13.58 3.94 -10.40
C SER A 393 -12.33 3.11 -10.16
N SER A 394 -12.50 1.91 -9.58
CA SER A 394 -11.39 0.99 -9.28
C SER A 394 -10.46 1.48 -8.17
N GLU A 395 -11.01 2.19 -7.18
CA GLU A 395 -10.27 2.59 -5.99
C GLU A 395 -10.16 1.45 -4.98
N ILE A 396 -8.92 1.04 -4.66
CA ILE A 396 -8.66 -0.08 -3.76
C ILE A 396 -7.87 0.37 -2.54
N GLY A 397 -8.35 0.08 -1.33
CA GLY A 397 -7.56 0.29 -0.12
C GLY A 397 -6.31 -0.59 -0.13
N ILE A 398 -6.52 -1.92 -0.18
CA ILE A 398 -5.45 -2.93 -0.24
C ILE A 398 -5.69 -3.91 -1.38
N ASN A 399 -4.78 -3.94 -2.35
CA ASN A 399 -4.75 -4.95 -3.42
C ASN A 399 -3.65 -5.98 -3.13
N LEU A 400 -4.02 -7.25 -2.94
CA LEU A 400 -3.08 -8.34 -2.65
C LEU A 400 -3.20 -9.45 -3.70
N THR A 401 -2.25 -9.46 -4.63
CA THR A 401 -2.09 -10.49 -5.67
C THR A 401 -0.87 -11.39 -5.43
N GLY A 402 0.08 -10.91 -4.63
CA GLY A 402 1.28 -11.62 -4.20
C GLY A 402 1.07 -12.47 -2.94
N SER A 403 2.01 -12.40 -1.98
CA SER A 403 1.91 -13.17 -0.74
C SER A 403 2.20 -12.38 0.54
N VAL A 404 1.52 -12.74 1.63
CA VAL A 404 1.85 -12.28 2.98
C VAL A 404 2.09 -13.51 3.84
N VAL A 405 3.35 -13.70 4.23
CA VAL A 405 3.81 -14.79 5.07
C VAL A 405 4.17 -14.22 6.44
N ALA A 406 3.23 -14.31 7.37
CA ALA A 406 3.42 -13.92 8.75
C ALA A 406 2.67 -14.83 9.73
N ASN A 407 3.06 -14.74 11.01
CA ASN A 407 2.34 -15.41 12.10
C ASN A 407 1.04 -14.69 12.40
N THR A 408 1.07 -13.35 12.36
CA THR A 408 -0.09 -12.47 12.52
C THR A 408 -0.16 -11.51 11.35
N THR A 409 -1.29 -11.50 10.65
CA THR A 409 -1.58 -10.55 9.57
C THR A 409 -2.88 -9.82 9.87
N ILE A 410 -2.85 -8.48 9.94
CA ILE A 410 -4.03 -7.63 10.07
C ILE A 410 -4.01 -6.60 8.93
N LEU A 411 -5.00 -6.66 8.06
CA LEU A 411 -5.13 -5.75 6.91
C LEU A 411 -6.48 -5.03 6.98
N THR A 412 -6.44 -3.71 7.05
CA THR A 412 -7.63 -2.85 7.06
C THR A 412 -7.64 -1.96 5.82
N GLY A 413 -8.49 -2.29 4.86
CA GLY A 413 -8.59 -1.57 3.59
C GLY A 413 -9.84 -0.70 3.50
N ILE A 414 -9.69 0.52 3.01
CA ILE A 414 -10.81 1.44 2.74
C ILE A 414 -10.80 1.79 1.24
N GLY A 415 -11.84 1.39 0.52
CA GLY A 415 -12.08 1.78 -0.86
C GLY A 415 -12.28 3.29 -0.98
N GLY A 416 -12.05 3.82 -2.18
CA GLY A 416 -12.10 5.26 -2.42
C GLY A 416 -13.50 5.83 -2.64
N GLY A 417 -13.54 6.92 -3.42
CA GLY A 417 -14.74 7.63 -3.80
C GLY A 417 -15.25 8.67 -2.78
N LEU A 418 -14.52 8.91 -1.68
CA LEU A 418 -14.80 10.05 -0.77
C LEU A 418 -14.92 11.38 -1.52
N TYR A 419 -14.18 11.52 -2.62
CA TYR A 419 -14.15 12.70 -3.48
C TYR A 419 -14.84 12.50 -4.83
N SER A 420 -15.45 11.34 -5.10
CA SER A 420 -16.11 11.04 -6.37
C SER A 420 -17.58 10.71 -6.18
N GLY A 421 -18.45 11.53 -6.77
CA GLY A 421 -19.87 11.23 -6.84
C GLY A 421 -20.19 10.00 -7.69
N ALA A 422 -19.34 9.62 -8.66
CA ALA A 422 -19.67 8.61 -9.68
C ALA A 422 -18.85 7.31 -9.57
N GLY A 423 -18.04 7.16 -8.52
CA GLY A 423 -17.13 6.03 -8.42
C GLY A 423 -17.83 4.69 -8.28
N ALA A 424 -17.22 3.66 -8.87
CA ALA A 424 -17.75 2.30 -9.02
C ALA A 424 -16.59 1.29 -8.97
N GLY A 425 -16.87 0.07 -8.53
CA GLY A 425 -15.86 -0.97 -8.38
C GLY A 425 -14.82 -0.59 -7.33
N ASN A 426 -15.27 -0.11 -6.18
CA ASN A 426 -14.38 0.29 -5.08
C ASN A 426 -14.24 -0.87 -4.11
N TYR A 427 -13.02 -1.09 -3.62
CA TYR A 427 -12.69 -2.25 -2.82
C TYR A 427 -11.97 -1.81 -1.54
N GLY A 428 -12.44 -2.24 -0.38
CA GLY A 428 -11.64 -2.16 0.83
C GLY A 428 -10.37 -3.00 0.68
N VAL A 429 -10.58 -4.31 0.55
CA VAL A 429 -9.51 -5.29 0.31
C VAL A 429 -9.86 -6.14 -0.92
N PHE A 430 -8.94 -6.22 -1.88
CA PHE A 430 -9.00 -7.15 -3.00
C PHE A 430 -7.94 -8.23 -2.83
N LEU A 431 -8.35 -9.50 -2.77
CA LEU A 431 -7.48 -10.65 -2.50
C LEU A 431 -7.53 -11.66 -3.65
N SER A 432 -6.40 -11.83 -4.33
CA SER A 432 -6.16 -12.91 -5.30
C SER A 432 -4.80 -13.61 -5.09
N GLY A 433 -4.19 -13.39 -3.94
CA GLY A 433 -2.87 -13.90 -3.56
C GLY A 433 -2.93 -14.95 -2.45
N THR A 434 -1.81 -15.10 -1.74
CA THR A 434 -1.70 -15.99 -0.58
C THR A 434 -1.55 -15.20 0.72
N VAL A 435 -2.28 -15.59 1.77
CA VAL A 435 -2.13 -15.03 3.12
C VAL A 435 -1.92 -16.11 4.16
N SER A 436 -1.26 -15.79 5.28
CA SER A 436 -1.13 -16.68 6.43
C SER A 436 -1.70 -16.04 7.68
N GLY A 437 -2.60 -16.75 8.38
CA GLY A 437 -3.15 -16.32 9.68
C GLY A 437 -3.71 -14.89 9.67
N ALA A 438 -4.59 -14.58 8.71
CA ALA A 438 -4.98 -13.20 8.43
C ALA A 438 -6.33 -12.81 9.03
N THR A 439 -6.41 -11.57 9.52
CA THR A 439 -7.64 -10.84 9.81
C THR A 439 -7.79 -9.69 8.83
N LEU A 440 -8.89 -9.68 8.07
CA LEU A 440 -9.19 -8.69 7.07
C LEU A 440 -10.39 -7.85 7.49
N THR A 441 -10.26 -6.54 7.36
CA THR A 441 -11.37 -5.59 7.45
C THR A 441 -11.38 -4.78 6.15
N GLY A 442 -12.54 -4.71 5.50
CA GLY A 442 -12.70 -4.03 4.24
C GLY A 442 -13.92 -3.13 4.24
N ILE A 443 -13.76 -1.88 3.84
CA ILE A 443 -14.86 -0.91 3.69
C ILE A 443 -14.89 -0.50 2.23
N GLY A 444 -15.98 -0.76 1.49
CA GLY A 444 -16.07 -0.53 0.04
C GLY A 444 -16.04 0.93 -0.43
N GLY A 445 -15.90 1.88 0.49
CA GLY A 445 -15.85 3.31 0.20
C GLY A 445 -17.22 3.95 0.01
N VAL A 446 -17.25 5.08 -0.68
CA VAL A 446 -18.48 5.85 -0.97
C VAL A 446 -18.52 6.18 -2.45
N GLY A 447 -19.72 6.36 -3.01
CA GLY A 447 -19.93 6.65 -4.42
C GLY A 447 -21.39 6.45 -4.78
N THR A 448 -21.93 7.16 -5.77
CA THR A 448 -23.35 7.01 -6.15
C THR A 448 -23.56 6.02 -7.30
N GLY A 449 -22.49 5.50 -7.90
CA GLY A 449 -22.54 4.63 -9.07
C GLY A 449 -22.00 3.22 -8.81
N GLY A 450 -22.52 2.23 -9.54
CA GLY A 450 -21.92 0.89 -9.61
C GLY A 450 -21.83 0.13 -8.28
N THR A 451 -20.85 -0.78 -8.19
CA THR A 451 -20.71 -1.74 -7.09
C THR A 451 -19.59 -1.37 -6.13
N HIS A 452 -19.78 -1.58 -4.83
CA HIS A 452 -18.75 -1.33 -3.82
C HIS A 452 -18.59 -2.54 -2.90
N HIS A 453 -17.34 -2.93 -2.61
CA HIS A 453 -16.99 -4.19 -1.97
C HIS A 453 -16.14 -3.95 -0.74
N GLY A 454 -16.53 -4.48 0.42
CA GLY A 454 -15.67 -4.50 1.60
C GLY A 454 -14.44 -5.35 1.32
N VAL A 455 -14.64 -6.67 1.19
CA VAL A 455 -13.59 -7.62 0.81
C VAL A 455 -13.99 -8.39 -0.45
N THR A 456 -13.14 -8.41 -1.47
CA THR A 456 -13.33 -9.25 -2.67
C THR A 456 -12.26 -10.33 -2.74
N ILE A 457 -12.68 -11.56 -3.05
CA ILE A 457 -11.81 -12.72 -3.22
C ILE A 457 -11.94 -13.25 -4.64
N SER A 458 -10.85 -13.18 -5.41
CA SER A 458 -10.81 -13.51 -6.84
C SER A 458 -9.95 -14.73 -7.17
N GLY A 459 -9.66 -15.57 -6.18
CA GLY A 459 -8.74 -16.71 -6.32
C GLY A 459 -7.63 -16.62 -5.29
N ALA A 460 -7.86 -17.10 -4.07
CA ALA A 460 -6.93 -16.93 -2.96
C ALA A 460 -6.66 -18.22 -2.20
N THR A 461 -5.47 -18.28 -1.60
CA THR A 461 -5.10 -19.34 -0.66
C THR A 461 -4.81 -18.73 0.70
N ALA A 462 -5.40 -19.28 1.75
CA ALA A 462 -5.08 -18.93 3.12
C ALA A 462 -4.42 -20.12 3.82
N ASN A 463 -3.16 -19.93 4.23
CA ASN A 463 -2.43 -20.89 5.05
C ASN A 463 -2.81 -20.61 6.51
N ASN A 464 -3.50 -21.55 7.16
CA ASN A 464 -4.16 -21.38 8.47
C ASN A 464 -5.47 -20.57 8.41
N SER A 465 -5.93 -20.12 9.58
CA SER A 465 -7.21 -19.42 9.72
C SER A 465 -7.24 -18.09 8.96
N LEU A 466 -8.41 -17.77 8.41
CA LEU A 466 -8.74 -16.49 7.81
C LEU A 466 -9.97 -15.93 8.51
N THR A 467 -9.85 -14.75 9.11
CA THR A 467 -10.96 -14.00 9.68
C THR A 467 -11.26 -12.81 8.79
N ILE A 468 -12.51 -12.64 8.39
CA ILE A 468 -13.00 -11.41 7.76
C ILE A 468 -14.00 -10.80 8.71
N THR A 469 -13.73 -9.59 9.16
CA THR A 469 -14.53 -8.95 10.22
C THR A 469 -14.74 -7.46 10.00
N ASN A 470 -15.87 -6.96 10.48
CA ASN A 470 -16.27 -5.55 10.37
C ASN A 470 -16.21 -5.07 8.91
N SER A 471 -16.57 -5.96 7.98
CA SER A 471 -16.51 -5.69 6.56
C SER A 471 -17.83 -5.11 6.09
N SER A 472 -17.77 -4.00 5.35
CA SER A 472 -18.95 -3.39 4.76
C SER A 472 -18.74 -3.10 3.28
N GLY A 473 -19.78 -3.31 2.47
CA GLY A 473 -19.81 -2.69 1.15
C GLY A 473 -19.88 -1.17 1.25
N GLY A 474 -20.08 -0.52 0.10
CA GLY A 474 -20.17 0.94 0.05
C GLY A 474 -21.55 1.49 0.43
N THR A 475 -21.64 2.81 0.54
CA THR A 475 -22.87 3.51 0.97
C THR A 475 -23.76 4.04 -0.15
N GLY A 476 -23.33 3.97 -1.41
CA GLY A 476 -24.18 4.26 -2.57
C GLY A 476 -23.99 3.24 -3.69
N GLY A 477 -24.52 3.52 -4.89
CA GLY A 477 -24.56 2.53 -5.98
C GLY A 477 -25.47 1.33 -5.68
N GLU A 478 -25.66 0.42 -6.64
CA GLU A 478 -26.40 -0.86 -6.44
C GLU A 478 -25.40 -2.02 -6.38
N SER A 479 -25.81 -3.17 -5.85
CA SER A 479 -24.93 -4.36 -5.80
C SER A 479 -23.68 -4.11 -4.95
N ASN A 480 -23.89 -3.76 -3.69
CA ASN A 480 -22.80 -3.64 -2.72
C ASN A 480 -22.58 -4.96 -1.98
N TYR A 481 -21.34 -5.22 -1.61
CA TYR A 481 -20.94 -6.49 -1.01
C TYR A 481 -20.11 -6.25 0.25
N GLY A 482 -20.50 -6.85 1.37
CA GLY A 482 -19.64 -6.91 2.55
C GLY A 482 -18.43 -7.79 2.25
N VAL A 483 -18.71 -8.98 1.69
CA VAL A 483 -17.73 -9.88 1.11
C VAL A 483 -18.23 -10.41 -0.23
N ASN A 484 -17.38 -10.40 -1.26
CA ASN A 484 -17.68 -10.96 -2.58
C ASN A 484 -16.64 -12.01 -2.99
N ILE A 485 -17.06 -13.27 -3.10
CA ILE A 485 -16.19 -14.40 -3.46
C ILE A 485 -16.49 -14.82 -4.90
N ILE A 486 -15.77 -14.19 -5.84
CA ILE A 486 -15.94 -14.41 -7.29
C ILE A 486 -15.03 -15.53 -7.82
N GLY A 487 -13.90 -15.77 -7.15
CA GLY A 487 -12.97 -16.86 -7.45
C GLY A 487 -12.89 -17.88 -6.31
N ASN A 488 -12.06 -18.91 -6.47
CA ASN A 488 -11.91 -19.94 -5.46
C ASN A 488 -11.18 -19.42 -4.21
N LEU A 489 -11.62 -19.83 -3.03
CA LEU A 489 -10.93 -19.61 -1.77
C LEU A 489 -10.61 -20.97 -1.15
N THR A 490 -9.33 -21.24 -0.89
CA THR A 490 -8.91 -22.51 -0.27
C THR A 490 -8.11 -22.25 1.00
N LEU A 491 -8.55 -22.90 2.09
CA LEU A 491 -7.81 -23.02 3.35
C LEU A 491 -7.43 -24.49 3.54
N VAL A 492 -6.13 -24.74 3.71
CA VAL A 492 -5.62 -26.10 3.97
C VAL A 492 -5.82 -26.51 5.43
N SER A 493 -5.78 -25.54 6.34
CA SER A 493 -5.89 -25.72 7.78
C SER A 493 -6.62 -24.53 8.42
N GLY A 494 -7.06 -24.68 9.67
CA GLY A 494 -7.66 -23.59 10.44
C GLY A 494 -9.16 -23.38 10.18
N THR A 495 -9.63 -22.18 10.50
CA THR A 495 -11.04 -21.77 10.42
C THR A 495 -11.19 -20.56 9.50
N LEU A 496 -12.18 -20.61 8.62
CA LEU A 496 -12.69 -19.43 7.92
C LEU A 496 -13.81 -18.82 8.77
N LEU A 497 -13.60 -17.61 9.26
CA LEU A 497 -14.55 -16.90 10.10
C LEU A 497 -15.02 -15.62 9.40
N PHE A 498 -16.33 -15.47 9.25
CA PHE A 498 -16.98 -14.22 8.91
C PHE A 498 -17.70 -13.67 10.15
N SER A 499 -17.47 -12.41 10.48
CA SER A 499 -18.12 -11.79 11.63
C SER A 499 -18.43 -10.32 11.38
N ASN A 500 -19.66 -9.90 11.63
CA ASN A 500 -20.06 -8.49 11.57
C ASN A 500 -19.88 -7.94 10.14
N ILE A 501 -20.59 -8.55 9.19
CA ILE A 501 -20.50 -8.28 7.76
C ILE A 501 -21.78 -7.58 7.30
N THR A 502 -21.68 -6.49 6.55
CA THR A 502 -22.86 -5.80 5.99
C THR A 502 -22.69 -5.50 4.50
N GLY A 503 -23.72 -5.73 3.68
CA GLY A 503 -23.62 -5.53 2.25
C GLY A 503 -23.44 -4.09 1.80
N GLY A 504 -23.85 -3.10 2.59
CA GLY A 504 -23.64 -1.69 2.23
C GLY A 504 -24.70 -0.77 2.84
N GLY A 505 -24.96 0.35 2.14
CA GLY A 505 -25.90 1.41 2.54
C GLY A 505 -27.35 1.21 2.07
N ASN A 506 -28.05 2.31 1.82
CA ASN A 506 -29.51 2.36 1.60
C ASN A 506 -29.97 2.00 0.17
N SER A 507 -29.14 1.35 -0.64
CA SER A 507 -29.45 1.06 -2.05
C SER A 507 -30.14 -0.29 -2.26
N THR A 508 -30.21 -0.81 -3.49
CA THR A 508 -30.72 -2.15 -3.81
C THR A 508 -29.58 -3.15 -3.95
N SER A 509 -29.92 -4.45 -3.91
CA SER A 509 -28.99 -5.56 -4.14
C SER A 509 -27.79 -5.55 -3.18
N ASN A 510 -27.97 -5.22 -1.91
CA ASN A 510 -26.86 -5.27 -0.96
C ASN A 510 -26.71 -6.69 -0.40
N TYR A 511 -25.49 -7.23 -0.44
CA TYR A 511 -25.16 -8.60 -0.07
C TYR A 511 -24.15 -8.64 1.08
N GLY A 512 -24.50 -9.25 2.20
CA GLY A 512 -23.53 -9.47 3.28
C GLY A 512 -22.34 -10.27 2.77
N ILE A 513 -22.61 -11.49 2.30
CA ILE A 513 -21.66 -12.34 1.59
C ILE A 513 -22.30 -12.81 0.28
N SER A 514 -21.59 -12.66 -0.84
CA SER A 514 -21.94 -13.28 -2.12
C SER A 514 -20.89 -14.31 -2.52
N ILE A 515 -21.33 -15.49 -2.97
CA ILE A 515 -20.46 -16.59 -3.40
C ILE A 515 -20.82 -16.99 -4.84
N SER A 516 -19.83 -16.90 -5.72
CA SER A 516 -19.88 -17.43 -7.10
C SER A 516 -18.84 -18.53 -7.34
N GLY A 517 -17.73 -18.51 -6.59
CA GLY A 517 -16.66 -19.51 -6.66
C GLY A 517 -16.82 -20.66 -5.66
N THR A 518 -15.75 -21.46 -5.52
CA THR A 518 -15.67 -22.53 -4.53
C THR A 518 -14.92 -22.09 -3.27
N VAL A 519 -15.54 -22.25 -2.10
CA VAL A 519 -14.98 -21.92 -0.78
C VAL A 519 -14.70 -23.20 -0.01
N ILE A 520 -13.43 -23.48 0.28
CA ILE A 520 -13.00 -24.69 0.98
C ILE A 520 -12.25 -24.28 2.24
N ALA A 521 -12.71 -24.76 3.39
CA ALA A 521 -11.98 -24.71 4.65
C ALA A 521 -12.36 -25.92 5.53
N PRO A 522 -11.53 -26.33 6.50
CA PRO A 522 -11.89 -27.36 7.47
C PRO A 522 -13.13 -26.97 8.28
N ILE A 523 -13.20 -25.72 8.73
CA ILE A 523 -14.32 -25.16 9.50
C ILE A 523 -14.69 -23.81 8.87
N ILE A 524 -15.99 -23.59 8.63
CA ILE A 524 -16.54 -22.33 8.13
C ILE A 524 -17.58 -21.81 9.12
N LEU A 525 -17.34 -20.63 9.66
CA LEU A 525 -18.21 -19.96 10.63
C LEU A 525 -18.64 -18.60 10.09
N GLY A 526 -19.90 -18.24 10.30
CA GLY A 526 -20.47 -16.95 9.92
C GLY A 526 -21.44 -16.44 10.98
N PHE A 527 -21.18 -15.23 11.49
CA PHE A 527 -22.02 -14.56 12.47
C PHE A 527 -22.30 -13.12 12.04
N ASP A 528 -23.51 -12.65 12.31
CA ASP A 528 -23.90 -11.25 12.05
C ASP A 528 -23.60 -10.80 10.61
N ILE A 529 -24.09 -11.58 9.64
CA ILE A 529 -23.94 -11.31 8.21
C ILE A 529 -25.23 -10.71 7.67
N TYR A 530 -25.22 -9.47 7.19
CA TYR A 530 -26.43 -8.75 6.78
C TYR A 530 -26.36 -8.17 5.37
N GLY A 531 -27.49 -8.22 4.64
CA GLY A 531 -27.61 -7.57 3.33
C GLY A 531 -27.36 -6.06 3.36
N GLY A 532 -27.81 -5.33 4.37
CA GLY A 532 -27.74 -3.85 4.44
C GLY A 532 -29.13 -3.20 4.43
N PRO A 533 -29.28 -1.93 4.81
CA PRO A 533 -30.56 -1.24 5.07
C PRO A 533 -31.32 -0.80 3.80
N GLY A 534 -31.08 -1.47 2.68
CA GLY A 534 -31.63 -1.14 1.37
C GLY A 534 -33.15 -1.30 1.21
N VAL A 535 -33.66 -1.01 0.02
CA VAL A 535 -35.10 -1.19 -0.33
C VAL A 535 -35.25 -2.12 -1.52
N GLY A 536 -35.38 -3.42 -1.26
CA GLY A 536 -35.65 -4.40 -2.31
C GLY A 536 -37.05 -4.26 -2.91
N THR A 537 -37.18 -4.57 -4.20
CA THR A 537 -38.47 -4.51 -4.93
C THR A 537 -38.77 -5.77 -5.73
N SER A 538 -37.73 -6.57 -5.99
CA SER A 538 -37.75 -7.82 -6.76
C SER A 538 -36.65 -8.75 -6.23
N ILE A 539 -36.61 -10.00 -6.69
CA ILE A 539 -35.56 -10.95 -6.32
C ILE A 539 -34.15 -10.45 -6.71
N ASP A 540 -34.03 -9.69 -7.80
CA ASP A 540 -32.75 -9.17 -8.30
C ASP A 540 -32.28 -7.92 -7.54
N THR A 541 -33.21 -7.22 -6.89
CA THR A 541 -32.95 -5.96 -6.15
C THR A 541 -33.00 -6.14 -4.64
N GLY A 542 -33.32 -7.35 -4.16
CA GLY A 542 -33.42 -7.70 -2.75
C GLY A 542 -32.08 -7.63 -2.03
N ASN A 543 -32.11 -7.32 -0.73
CA ASN A 543 -30.91 -7.31 0.09
C ASN A 543 -30.80 -8.65 0.81
N VAL A 544 -29.62 -9.29 0.74
CA VAL A 544 -29.44 -10.68 1.18
C VAL A 544 -28.24 -10.80 2.12
N GLY A 545 -28.42 -11.50 3.24
CA GLY A 545 -27.31 -11.81 4.14
C GLY A 545 -26.25 -12.69 3.46
N LEU A 546 -26.60 -13.93 3.12
CA LEU A 546 -25.74 -14.84 2.36
C LEU A 546 -26.38 -15.22 1.02
N PHE A 547 -25.71 -14.93 -0.08
CA PHE A 547 -26.17 -15.20 -1.44
C PHE A 547 -25.23 -16.15 -2.18
N PHE A 548 -25.79 -17.23 -2.73
CA PHE A 548 -25.11 -18.09 -3.69
C PHE A 548 -25.55 -17.68 -5.08
N ALA A 549 -24.68 -17.00 -5.82
CA ALA A 549 -25.04 -16.28 -7.03
C ALA A 549 -25.02 -17.11 -8.31
N SER A 550 -24.59 -18.38 -8.24
CA SER A 550 -24.58 -19.26 -9.41
C SER A 550 -24.58 -20.74 -9.04
N ALA A 551 -24.84 -21.60 -10.04
CA ALA A 551 -24.73 -23.04 -9.90
C ALA A 551 -23.30 -23.56 -9.62
N SER A 552 -22.28 -22.74 -9.92
CA SER A 552 -20.87 -23.03 -9.65
C SER A 552 -20.47 -22.68 -8.21
N ALA A 553 -21.31 -21.96 -7.47
CA ALA A 553 -21.04 -21.61 -6.09
C ALA A 553 -21.00 -22.86 -5.22
N VAL A 554 -19.90 -23.05 -4.49
CA VAL A 554 -19.73 -24.18 -3.57
C VAL A 554 -19.24 -23.64 -2.22
N LEU A 555 -19.93 -24.03 -1.14
CA LEU A 555 -19.50 -23.78 0.23
C LEU A 555 -19.16 -25.10 0.91
N GLY A 556 -17.87 -25.28 1.22
CA GLY A 556 -17.30 -26.47 1.83
C GLY A 556 -16.87 -27.54 0.82
N SER A 557 -16.46 -28.68 1.36
CA SER A 557 -15.95 -29.84 0.61
C SER A 557 -15.98 -31.10 1.48
N ALA A 558 -15.51 -32.23 0.94
CA ALA A 558 -15.29 -33.45 1.73
C ALA A 558 -14.25 -33.28 2.86
N ALA A 559 -13.41 -32.24 2.83
CA ALA A 559 -12.49 -31.91 3.93
C ALA A 559 -13.11 -31.01 5.01
N THR A 560 -14.30 -30.46 4.76
CA THR A 560 -15.00 -29.56 5.70
C THR A 560 -15.76 -30.37 6.73
N SER A 561 -15.51 -30.16 8.02
CA SER A 561 -16.22 -30.83 9.11
C SER A 561 -17.39 -30.01 9.66
N GLN A 562 -17.37 -28.68 9.47
CA GLN A 562 -18.42 -27.83 10.00
C GLN A 562 -18.67 -26.60 9.12
N ILE A 563 -19.95 -26.34 8.87
CA ILE A 563 -20.46 -25.07 8.36
C ILE A 563 -21.52 -24.57 9.34
N TYR A 564 -21.31 -23.41 9.95
CA TYR A 564 -22.29 -22.75 10.79
C TYR A 564 -22.42 -21.29 10.34
N ILE A 565 -23.57 -20.90 9.80
CA ILE A 565 -23.80 -19.53 9.34
C ILE A 565 -25.13 -18.99 9.86
N SER A 566 -25.09 -17.81 10.48
CA SER A 566 -26.25 -16.97 10.73
C SER A 566 -26.18 -15.72 9.87
N ALA A 567 -27.18 -15.53 9.02
CA ALA A 567 -27.25 -14.40 8.11
C ALA A 567 -28.67 -13.81 8.05
N GLY A 568 -28.75 -12.51 7.81
CA GLY A 568 -30.00 -11.77 7.79
C GLY A 568 -30.07 -10.67 6.72
N SER A 569 -31.19 -9.98 6.64
CA SER A 569 -31.29 -8.73 5.89
C SER A 569 -31.75 -7.59 6.80
N LEU A 570 -31.16 -6.41 6.61
CA LEU A 570 -31.59 -5.16 7.26
C LEU A 570 -32.50 -4.33 6.33
N GLY A 571 -32.76 -4.82 5.11
CA GLY A 571 -33.55 -4.09 4.14
C GLY A 571 -34.99 -3.88 4.59
N VAL A 572 -35.69 -2.92 4.00
CA VAL A 572 -37.04 -2.50 4.43
C VAL A 572 -38.13 -2.76 3.39
N GLY A 573 -37.76 -3.33 2.24
CA GLY A 573 -38.58 -3.56 1.07
C GLY A 573 -39.22 -4.95 0.98
N SER A 574 -39.23 -5.46 -0.24
CA SER A 574 -39.57 -6.83 -0.62
C SER A 574 -38.32 -7.62 -0.97
N PHE A 575 -38.37 -8.95 -0.88
CA PHE A 575 -37.22 -9.82 -1.16
C PHE A 575 -36.00 -9.53 -0.26
N GLU A 576 -36.25 -9.21 1.00
CA GLU A 576 -35.22 -9.02 2.01
C GLU A 576 -34.91 -10.36 2.67
N LEU A 577 -33.86 -11.04 2.19
CA LEU A 577 -33.62 -12.46 2.47
C LEU A 577 -32.48 -12.66 3.49
N GLY A 578 -32.63 -13.62 4.40
CA GLY A 578 -31.51 -14.01 5.25
C GLY A 578 -30.44 -14.77 4.47
N ILE A 579 -30.85 -15.87 3.84
CA ILE A 579 -30.00 -16.72 3.01
C ILE A 579 -30.72 -17.03 1.70
N HIS A 580 -30.04 -16.89 0.56
CA HIS A 580 -30.57 -17.24 -0.76
C HIS A 580 -29.62 -18.18 -1.51
N LEU A 581 -30.08 -19.41 -1.76
CA LEU A 581 -29.37 -20.40 -2.58
C LEU A 581 -29.94 -20.34 -4.00
N ASP A 582 -29.30 -19.60 -4.90
CA ASP A 582 -29.62 -19.60 -6.32
C ASP A 582 -28.75 -20.62 -7.07
N SER A 583 -29.10 -21.89 -6.88
CA SER A 583 -28.48 -23.06 -7.52
C SER A 583 -27.11 -23.54 -6.99
N GLY A 584 -26.56 -22.98 -5.91
CA GLY A 584 -25.27 -23.39 -5.31
C GLY A 584 -25.29 -24.69 -4.47
N ASN A 585 -24.10 -25.20 -4.12
CA ASN A 585 -23.93 -26.43 -3.34
C ASN A 585 -23.32 -26.16 -1.96
N VAL A 586 -23.82 -26.84 -0.92
CA VAL A 586 -23.26 -26.80 0.43
C VAL A 586 -22.83 -28.20 0.83
N THR A 587 -21.54 -28.40 1.08
CA THR A 587 -20.93 -29.72 1.25
C THR A 587 -20.08 -29.82 2.51
N VAL A 588 -20.26 -30.89 3.28
CA VAL A 588 -19.36 -31.31 4.36
C VAL A 588 -18.97 -32.78 4.21
N GLY A 589 -17.80 -33.13 4.75
CA GLY A 589 -17.26 -34.48 4.79
C GLY A 589 -17.93 -35.39 5.80
N ASP A 590 -17.27 -36.52 6.03
CA ASP A 590 -17.68 -37.55 7.00
C ASP A 590 -17.79 -37.01 8.43
N GLY A 591 -18.94 -37.26 9.06
CA GLY A 591 -19.21 -36.75 10.42
C GLY A 591 -19.45 -35.25 10.47
N GLY A 592 -19.59 -34.61 9.30
CA GLY A 592 -19.71 -33.18 9.17
C GLY A 592 -21.11 -32.66 9.51
N SER A 593 -21.16 -31.38 9.88
CA SER A 593 -22.43 -30.69 10.17
C SER A 593 -22.60 -29.40 9.35
N ILE A 594 -23.83 -29.18 8.87
CA ILE A 594 -24.26 -27.94 8.23
C ILE A 594 -25.36 -27.32 9.09
N THR A 595 -25.19 -26.08 9.54
CA THR A 595 -26.22 -25.29 10.22
C THR A 595 -26.35 -23.94 9.54
N LEU A 596 -27.52 -23.65 8.99
CA LEU A 596 -27.84 -22.37 8.35
C LEU A 596 -29.04 -21.73 9.05
N ILE A 597 -28.85 -20.49 9.49
CA ILE A 597 -29.86 -19.69 10.18
C ILE A 597 -30.09 -18.42 9.37
N GLY A 598 -31.26 -18.31 8.75
CA GLY A 598 -31.65 -17.17 7.92
C GLY A 598 -32.73 -16.32 8.57
N MET A 599 -32.51 -15.01 8.64
CA MET A 599 -33.47 -14.03 9.19
C MET A 599 -33.82 -12.98 8.13
N ALA A 600 -35.06 -12.94 7.69
CA ALA A 600 -35.47 -11.94 6.71
C ALA A 600 -35.63 -10.53 7.30
N GLY A 601 -35.54 -9.52 6.42
CA GLY A 601 -35.74 -8.11 6.76
C GLY A 601 -37.18 -7.64 6.55
N GLY A 602 -37.34 -6.37 6.21
CA GLY A 602 -38.59 -5.72 5.82
C GLY A 602 -39.17 -4.81 6.91
N THR A 603 -40.19 -4.02 6.56
CA THR A 603 -40.91 -3.16 7.50
C THR A 603 -42.44 -3.31 7.40
N TYR A 604 -43.13 -3.28 8.54
CA TYR A 604 -44.60 -3.28 8.62
C TYR A 604 -45.26 -2.07 7.95
N SER A 605 -44.56 -0.92 7.90
CA SER A 605 -45.08 0.30 7.26
C SER A 605 -45.10 0.22 5.74
N ASN A 606 -44.35 -0.72 5.15
CA ASN A 606 -44.37 -0.93 3.72
C ASN A 606 -45.58 -1.80 3.34
N SER A 607 -46.68 -1.15 2.96
CA SER A 607 -47.93 -1.81 2.54
C SER A 607 -47.76 -2.74 1.33
N THR A 608 -46.64 -2.66 0.63
CA THR A 608 -46.31 -3.50 -0.55
C THR A 608 -45.20 -4.53 -0.30
N GLY A 609 -44.53 -4.47 0.84
CA GLY A 609 -43.43 -5.38 1.20
C GLY A 609 -43.93 -6.82 1.24
N ALA A 610 -43.27 -7.71 0.51
CA ALA A 610 -43.61 -9.13 0.36
C ALA A 610 -42.36 -9.98 0.07
N SER A 611 -42.47 -11.31 0.22
CA SER A 611 -41.38 -12.24 -0.08
C SER A 611 -40.12 -12.00 0.73
N ASN A 612 -40.29 -11.55 1.98
CA ASN A 612 -39.20 -11.42 2.95
C ASN A 612 -39.01 -12.78 3.63
N GLU A 613 -38.05 -13.56 3.15
CA GLU A 613 -37.88 -14.99 3.49
C GLU A 613 -36.59 -15.24 4.29
N GLY A 614 -36.68 -15.99 5.39
CA GLY A 614 -35.51 -16.33 6.20
C GLY A 614 -34.47 -17.08 5.38
N ILE A 615 -34.88 -18.19 4.76
CA ILE A 615 -34.08 -18.93 3.79
C ILE A 615 -34.90 -19.18 2.52
N ARG A 616 -34.35 -18.79 1.37
CA ARG A 616 -34.87 -19.13 0.05
C ARG A 616 -33.95 -20.12 -0.66
N ILE A 617 -34.52 -21.20 -1.17
CA ILE A 617 -33.80 -22.20 -1.96
C ILE A 617 -34.43 -22.25 -3.35
N SER A 618 -33.71 -21.66 -4.31
CA SER A 618 -34.10 -21.58 -5.73
C SER A 618 -33.35 -22.62 -6.59
N GLY A 619 -32.73 -23.61 -5.94
CA GLY A 619 -32.01 -24.71 -6.56
C GLY A 619 -30.84 -25.13 -5.67
N GLY A 620 -29.99 -26.02 -6.21
CA GLY A 620 -28.75 -26.44 -5.54
C GLY A 620 -28.88 -27.74 -4.76
N THR A 621 -27.82 -28.10 -4.05
CA THR A 621 -27.78 -29.33 -3.25
C THR A 621 -27.11 -29.17 -1.90
N PHE A 622 -27.53 -30.02 -0.98
CA PHE A 622 -26.88 -30.21 0.31
C PHE A 622 -26.25 -31.59 0.37
N VAL A 623 -24.97 -31.67 0.73
CA VAL A 623 -24.24 -32.94 0.83
C VAL A 623 -23.53 -33.02 2.17
N ALA A 624 -23.75 -34.10 2.91
CA ALA A 624 -23.01 -34.37 4.14
C ALA A 624 -22.55 -35.82 4.19
N GLY A 625 -21.25 -36.05 4.37
CA GLY A 625 -20.64 -37.37 4.43
C GLY A 625 -20.07 -37.89 3.11
N ASN A 626 -19.25 -38.94 3.21
CA ASN A 626 -18.58 -39.61 2.10
C ASN A 626 -18.40 -41.13 2.34
N GLY A 627 -19.40 -41.76 2.97
CA GLY A 627 -19.48 -43.22 3.14
C GLY A 627 -19.10 -43.74 4.53
N SER A 628 -18.71 -42.90 5.49
CA SER A 628 -18.34 -43.34 6.85
C SER A 628 -19.55 -43.66 7.76
N SER A 629 -19.28 -44.21 8.94
CA SER A 629 -20.29 -44.42 10.00
C SER A 629 -20.43 -43.25 10.98
N ALA A 630 -19.72 -42.14 10.75
CA ALA A 630 -19.91 -40.93 11.55
C ALA A 630 -21.26 -40.28 11.25
N VAL A 631 -21.85 -39.62 12.24
CA VAL A 631 -23.18 -38.99 12.13
C VAL A 631 -23.05 -37.71 11.30
N ASN A 632 -23.84 -37.62 10.24
CA ASN A 632 -23.92 -36.44 9.39
C ASN A 632 -25.22 -35.69 9.69
N ALA A 633 -25.13 -34.37 9.87
CA ALA A 633 -26.28 -33.56 10.28
C ALA A 633 -26.41 -32.28 9.45
N ILE A 634 -27.62 -31.99 8.99
CA ILE A 634 -27.96 -30.75 8.31
C ILE A 634 -29.15 -30.13 9.04
N ALA A 635 -29.02 -28.87 9.45
CA ALA A 635 -30.05 -28.13 10.17
C ALA A 635 -30.28 -26.77 9.53
N LEU A 636 -31.54 -26.48 9.20
CA LEU A 636 -31.97 -25.20 8.66
C LEU A 636 -32.97 -24.54 9.59
N THR A 637 -32.74 -23.26 9.89
CA THR A 637 -33.67 -22.39 10.62
C THR A 637 -33.93 -21.16 9.78
N GLY A 638 -35.20 -20.91 9.46
CA GLY A 638 -35.60 -19.72 8.72
C GLY A 638 -36.67 -18.94 9.45
N ILE A 639 -36.45 -17.64 9.63
CA ILE A 639 -37.39 -16.71 10.25
C ILE A 639 -37.79 -15.69 9.18
N GLY A 640 -39.07 -15.68 8.83
CA GLY A 640 -39.62 -14.77 7.85
C GLY A 640 -39.65 -13.33 8.35
N GLY A 641 -39.56 -12.40 7.40
CA GLY A 641 -39.44 -10.98 7.68
C GLY A 641 -40.78 -10.30 7.92
N THR A 642 -40.78 -8.97 7.84
CA THR A 642 -42.00 -8.17 8.00
C THR A 642 -42.42 -7.53 6.68
N GLY A 643 -43.72 -7.48 6.40
CA GLY A 643 -44.23 -6.87 5.16
C GLY A 643 -45.74 -6.63 5.23
N GLY A 644 -46.20 -5.50 4.68
CA GLY A 644 -47.62 -5.16 4.67
C GLY A 644 -48.47 -5.99 3.69
N ALA A 645 -47.84 -6.71 2.75
CA ALA A 645 -48.49 -7.53 1.75
C ALA A 645 -47.79 -8.89 1.56
N GLY A 646 -48.40 -9.74 0.74
CA GLY A 646 -47.79 -10.97 0.24
C GLY A 646 -47.37 -11.95 1.34
N ALA A 647 -46.47 -12.86 0.95
CA ALA A 647 -46.09 -14.03 1.71
C ALA A 647 -44.65 -13.92 2.20
N ASN A 648 -44.46 -13.93 3.52
CA ASN A 648 -43.15 -13.81 4.17
C ASN A 648 -42.86 -15.15 4.86
N TYR A 649 -41.95 -15.95 4.30
CA TYR A 649 -41.75 -17.33 4.73
C TYR A 649 -40.57 -17.48 5.69
N GLY A 650 -40.64 -18.44 6.61
CA GLY A 650 -39.44 -18.87 7.33
C GLY A 650 -38.44 -19.49 6.34
N ILE A 651 -38.85 -20.58 5.71
CA ILE A 651 -38.09 -21.24 4.64
C ILE A 651 -39.00 -21.46 3.42
N ASN A 652 -38.52 -21.09 2.24
CA ASN A 652 -39.21 -21.28 0.96
C ASN A 652 -38.31 -22.05 -0.03
N ILE A 653 -38.75 -23.23 -0.47
CA ILE A 653 -38.08 -24.00 -1.52
C ILE A 653 -38.89 -23.85 -2.81
N THR A 654 -38.40 -23.04 -3.75
CA THR A 654 -39.13 -22.68 -4.97
C THR A 654 -38.80 -23.58 -6.16
N VAL A 655 -37.63 -24.21 -6.13
CA VAL A 655 -37.15 -25.12 -7.18
C VAL A 655 -36.74 -26.45 -6.55
N ALA A 656 -36.84 -27.53 -7.33
CA ALA A 656 -36.49 -28.87 -6.87
C ALA A 656 -35.09 -28.91 -6.26
N THR A 657 -34.98 -29.40 -5.01
CA THR A 657 -33.75 -29.44 -4.24
C THR A 657 -33.51 -30.84 -3.70
N THR A 658 -32.26 -31.28 -3.74
CA THR A 658 -31.85 -32.60 -3.21
C THR A 658 -30.88 -32.43 -2.05
N ALA A 659 -31.15 -33.13 -0.96
CA ALA A 659 -30.22 -33.33 0.14
C ALA A 659 -29.72 -34.78 0.15
N SER A 660 -28.41 -34.96 0.23
CA SER A 660 -27.75 -36.26 0.30
C SER A 660 -26.94 -36.35 1.57
N LEU A 661 -27.43 -37.13 2.53
CA LEU A 661 -26.61 -37.64 3.60
C LEU A 661 -25.93 -38.89 3.04
N ASN A 662 -24.61 -39.00 3.14
CA ASN A 662 -23.78 -39.99 2.44
C ASN A 662 -22.98 -40.91 3.40
N GLY A 663 -23.14 -40.81 4.72
CA GLY A 663 -22.68 -41.83 5.66
C GLY A 663 -23.44 -43.17 5.65
N THR A 664 -23.27 -43.93 6.72
CA THR A 664 -23.93 -45.23 6.97
C THR A 664 -24.60 -45.26 8.35
N ASN A 665 -24.56 -44.14 9.08
CA ASN A 665 -25.15 -44.04 10.41
C ASN A 665 -26.67 -43.84 10.31
N ASN A 666 -27.43 -44.60 11.09
CA ASN A 666 -28.89 -44.46 11.13
C ASN A 666 -29.35 -43.15 11.80
N SER A 667 -28.45 -42.44 12.49
CA SER A 667 -28.72 -41.13 13.11
C SER A 667 -28.44 -39.95 12.17
N ASP A 668 -28.07 -40.22 10.90
CA ASP A 668 -27.93 -39.17 9.89
C ASP A 668 -29.26 -38.41 9.73
N SER A 669 -29.21 -37.08 9.83
CA SER A 669 -30.42 -36.24 9.88
C SER A 669 -30.36 -35.01 8.99
N PHE A 670 -31.52 -34.67 8.42
CA PHE A 670 -31.81 -33.36 7.85
C PHE A 670 -32.97 -32.76 8.63
N SER A 671 -32.78 -31.59 9.22
CA SER A 671 -33.73 -31.01 10.16
C SER A 671 -34.13 -29.60 9.77
N PHE A 672 -35.43 -29.35 9.72
CA PHE A 672 -35.99 -28.00 9.80
C PHE A 672 -36.33 -27.71 11.25
N ILE A 673 -35.70 -26.68 11.83
CA ILE A 673 -35.77 -26.41 13.27
C ILE A 673 -36.12 -24.94 13.49
N ASN A 674 -37.07 -24.66 14.38
CA ASN A 674 -37.42 -23.30 14.82
C ASN A 674 -37.80 -22.36 13.66
N CYS A 675 -38.46 -22.88 12.62
CA CYS A 675 -38.82 -22.07 11.45
C CYS A 675 -40.13 -21.33 11.70
N ALA A 676 -40.16 -20.04 11.38
CA ALA A 676 -41.30 -19.16 11.64
C ALA A 676 -41.65 -18.33 10.41
N GLY A 677 -42.94 -18.28 10.07
CA GLY A 677 -43.44 -17.36 9.06
C GLY A 677 -43.28 -15.91 9.52
N GLY A 678 -43.15 -15.00 8.56
CA GLY A 678 -43.03 -13.58 8.80
C GLY A 678 -44.34 -12.91 9.22
N THR A 679 -44.31 -11.60 9.43
CA THR A 679 -45.42 -10.85 9.99
C THR A 679 -46.02 -9.86 9.00
N GLY A 680 -47.36 -9.73 9.00
CA GLY A 680 -48.12 -8.94 8.02
C GLY A 680 -48.43 -9.73 6.73
N GLY A 681 -49.32 -9.23 5.88
CA GLY A 681 -49.74 -9.96 4.67
C GLY A 681 -50.50 -11.28 4.92
N ASN A 682 -50.52 -12.17 3.92
CA ASN A 682 -51.19 -13.49 3.95
C ASN A 682 -50.23 -14.56 3.43
N ASN A 683 -50.42 -15.83 3.81
CA ASN A 683 -49.52 -16.95 3.44
C ASN A 683 -48.13 -16.87 4.10
N ASN A 684 -48.06 -16.48 5.36
CA ASN A 684 -46.79 -16.49 6.09
C ASN A 684 -46.49 -17.88 6.63
N ASP A 685 -45.98 -18.77 5.78
CA ASP A 685 -45.67 -20.14 6.17
C ASP A 685 -44.32 -20.22 6.89
N GLY A 686 -44.23 -21.01 7.96
CA GLY A 686 -42.96 -21.31 8.63
C GLY A 686 -42.01 -22.09 7.71
N LEU A 687 -42.55 -23.07 7.02
CA LEU A 687 -41.85 -23.86 6.02
C LEU A 687 -42.78 -24.19 4.85
N ARG A 688 -42.34 -23.80 3.64
CA ARG A 688 -43.00 -24.13 2.38
C ARG A 688 -42.04 -24.93 1.50
N PRO A 689 -42.02 -26.27 1.60
CA PRO A 689 -41.21 -27.07 0.72
C PRO A 689 -41.91 -27.19 -0.65
N GLY A 690 -41.20 -26.78 -1.70
CA GLY A 690 -41.43 -27.25 -3.06
C GLY A 690 -41.03 -28.72 -3.21
N THR A 691 -40.58 -29.11 -4.40
CA THR A 691 -40.06 -30.47 -4.60
C THR A 691 -38.78 -30.64 -3.78
N PHE A 692 -38.76 -31.55 -2.82
CA PHE A 692 -37.61 -31.81 -1.96
C PHE A 692 -37.38 -33.31 -1.84
N THR A 693 -36.13 -33.73 -2.06
CA THR A 693 -35.73 -35.13 -1.92
C THR A 693 -34.59 -35.25 -0.92
N LEU A 694 -34.80 -36.05 0.12
CA LEU A 694 -33.76 -36.55 1.02
C LEU A 694 -33.43 -37.98 0.62
N ASN A 695 -32.22 -38.21 0.10
CA ASN A 695 -31.81 -39.50 -0.45
C ASN A 695 -31.62 -40.60 0.62
N ARG A 696 -31.21 -40.21 1.84
CA ARG A 696 -31.05 -41.11 2.99
C ARG A 696 -31.12 -40.31 4.29
N GLY A 697 -31.50 -41.01 5.36
CA GLY A 697 -31.52 -40.50 6.73
C GLY A 697 -32.93 -40.09 7.15
N THR A 698 -33.00 -39.40 8.28
CA THR A 698 -34.28 -38.94 8.84
C THR A 698 -34.51 -37.47 8.53
N LEU A 699 -35.68 -37.16 7.98
CA LEU A 699 -36.18 -35.79 7.82
C LEU A 699 -36.94 -35.37 9.08
N PHE A 700 -36.41 -34.41 9.83
CA PHE A 700 -37.03 -33.89 11.04
C PHE A 700 -37.68 -32.53 10.82
N PHE A 701 -38.86 -32.36 11.42
CA PHE A 701 -39.51 -31.06 11.59
C PHE A 701 -39.72 -30.79 13.08
N GLN A 702 -39.17 -29.68 13.57
CA GLN A 702 -39.26 -29.28 14.98
C GLN A 702 -39.56 -27.79 15.12
N ASN A 703 -40.56 -27.46 15.93
CA ASN A 703 -40.94 -26.07 16.26
C ASN A 703 -41.19 -25.21 15.00
N ILE A 704 -42.12 -25.65 14.14
CA ILE A 704 -42.45 -24.93 12.90
C ILE A 704 -43.77 -24.19 13.07
N VAL A 705 -43.76 -22.86 12.94
CA VAL A 705 -44.94 -22.00 13.17
C VAL A 705 -45.22 -21.11 11.97
N GLY A 706 -46.50 -20.90 11.68
CA GLY A 706 -46.92 -19.86 10.74
C GLY A 706 -46.78 -18.48 11.37
N GLY A 707 -46.73 -17.45 10.54
CA GLY A 707 -46.66 -16.06 10.96
C GLY A 707 -47.99 -15.30 10.82
N GLY A 708 -47.88 -13.99 10.58
CA GLY A 708 -48.99 -13.09 10.28
C GLY A 708 -49.50 -12.27 11.47
N THR A 709 -50.59 -11.55 11.22
CA THR A 709 -51.34 -10.75 12.20
C THR A 709 -52.74 -11.32 12.40
N THR A 710 -53.54 -10.75 13.30
CA THR A 710 -54.92 -11.19 13.55
C THR A 710 -55.84 -11.08 12.32
N SER A 711 -55.48 -10.29 11.31
CA SER A 711 -56.22 -10.18 10.04
C SER A 711 -55.65 -11.04 8.91
N SER A 712 -54.52 -11.72 9.14
CA SER A 712 -53.86 -12.54 8.13
C SER A 712 -54.55 -13.89 7.97
N ASN A 713 -54.64 -14.38 6.74
CA ASN A 713 -55.15 -15.72 6.43
C ASN A 713 -54.06 -16.63 5.85
N THR A 714 -54.30 -17.93 5.91
CA THR A 714 -53.47 -18.96 5.27
C THR A 714 -52.02 -19.04 5.80
N ASN A 715 -51.79 -18.73 7.08
CA ASN A 715 -50.46 -18.84 7.70
C ASN A 715 -50.30 -20.25 8.30
N ASN A 716 -49.45 -21.07 7.70
CA ASN A 716 -49.27 -22.46 8.14
C ASN A 716 -47.92 -22.62 8.83
N GLY A 717 -47.80 -23.57 9.77
CA GLY A 717 -46.48 -24.05 10.18
C GLY A 717 -45.75 -24.63 8.97
N ILE A 718 -46.28 -25.73 8.43
CA ILE A 718 -45.73 -26.40 7.24
C ILE A 718 -46.80 -26.41 6.14
N ARG A 719 -46.44 -25.98 4.91
CA ARG A 719 -47.32 -26.02 3.74
C ARG A 719 -46.68 -26.76 2.57
N ILE A 720 -46.97 -28.05 2.46
CA ILE A 720 -46.48 -28.91 1.37
C ILE A 720 -47.38 -28.75 0.14
N LEU A 721 -46.82 -28.20 -0.94
CA LEU A 721 -47.54 -27.99 -2.21
C LEU A 721 -46.97 -28.81 -3.37
N ALA A 722 -45.86 -29.50 -3.15
CA ALA A 722 -45.15 -30.34 -4.12
C ALA A 722 -44.60 -31.59 -3.42
N THR A 723 -43.90 -32.45 -4.16
CA THR A 723 -43.45 -33.75 -3.66
C THR A 723 -42.30 -33.61 -2.67
N VAL A 724 -42.49 -34.14 -1.47
CA VAL A 724 -41.42 -34.33 -0.46
C VAL A 724 -41.13 -35.83 -0.35
N VAL A 725 -39.89 -36.24 -0.61
CA VAL A 725 -39.45 -37.63 -0.56
C VAL A 725 -38.38 -37.78 0.51
N ALA A 726 -38.57 -38.72 1.43
CA ALA A 726 -37.58 -39.13 2.43
C ALA A 726 -37.81 -40.59 2.82
N SER A 727 -36.75 -41.31 3.23
CA SER A 727 -36.87 -42.68 3.73
C SER A 727 -37.55 -42.76 5.10
N GLU A 728 -37.36 -41.72 5.93
CA GLU A 728 -37.94 -41.60 7.25
C GLU A 728 -38.30 -40.13 7.51
N VAL A 729 -39.48 -39.88 8.09
CA VAL A 729 -39.98 -38.55 8.43
C VAL A 729 -40.44 -38.54 9.88
N LEU A 730 -39.90 -37.63 10.70
CA LEU A 730 -40.36 -37.38 12.06
C LEU A 730 -40.85 -35.94 12.23
N VAL A 731 -42.06 -35.79 12.76
CA VAL A 731 -42.65 -34.49 13.12
C VAL A 731 -42.78 -34.43 14.63
N MET A 732 -42.07 -33.50 15.27
CA MET A 732 -42.14 -33.28 16.71
C MET A 732 -43.01 -32.04 16.97
N VAL A 733 -44.23 -32.28 17.46
CA VAL A 733 -45.19 -31.23 17.83
C VAL A 733 -45.04 -30.96 19.32
N LEU A 734 -44.74 -29.71 19.70
CA LEU A 734 -44.78 -29.20 21.07
C LEU A 734 -45.94 -28.21 21.22
#